data_AF-K1RA63-F1
#
_entry.id   AF-K1RA63-F1
#
_cell.length_a   1.000
_cell.length_b   1.000
_cell.length_c   1.000
_cell.angle_alpha   90.00
_cell.angle_beta   90.00
_cell.angle_gamma   90.00
#
_symmetry.space_group_name_H-M   'P 1'
#
loop_
_entity.id
_entity.type
_entity.pdbx_description
1 polymer ?
#
loop_
_entity_poly.entity_id
_entity_poly.type
_entity_poly.pdbx_seq_one_letter_code
_entity_poly.pdbx_strand_id
1 'polypeptide(L)'
;MARSGKLLLFLGLWGLAAAQIDPNVCPHKQQGATYKAWSATATWPNGAPDSTVDVTLNDGIYLVDTDVDVKSITVNTNAILVFNDADLSVRTRYILVRGELYLGSENCKLTSNIDITLYGDKGDVAISGFGEKFIGVEGGVLHIHGNPQVSWSKLTKTVHRLKDGQIADVYNDGEKKTSYQGIVMYVWDATSGQLERSEGVYSAGRSIITKSGVQCEADEEAKMFEETLNNVPDGKIIGLALRKQLFRRGNVNYAMFYEIFENFAFGKVTGNSGVRDVRLHDAWSFIMRKGDTSTSQELLLKDDKKILARTAELYHYDNGIKFTARSWVHTIRRGACYSRAKSAKAEIADPKLALADDVSSWKVGDEVVLLSTDYDPKQAEVTTVKQCDDCSANEICVRLKLFLFVSVEPLFTHFGEIVNGVDMRGEVALLSRNIKIRGAPATNSKTLGGHIKVMRGFKEAQVENAELVNLGQLDTLGNYPFHWHMCGDVTNSYIRGSSIRDSNARCVTVHATNGAVGVAMFPSSKGLHALRDRTPNIKNNSHPHLRFTTRCNYNQGNIKVSKTVEAIIEGRDDLDHHIIVGGKMTDEMDRKEVIHVNAIGKIGQISNTEGLVFLQTFRKNVVAVNGIRNGLEEKDERLKNGDR
;
A
#
# COMPACT_ATOMS: atom_id res chain seq x y z
N MET A 1 18.01 -88.07 -14.79
CA MET A 1 17.07 -87.19 -14.05
C MET A 1 17.78 -85.88 -13.76
N ALA A 2 17.49 -84.84 -14.55
CA ALA A 2 18.00 -83.50 -14.34
C ALA A 2 16.83 -82.63 -13.85
N ARG A 3 17.00 -81.92 -12.73
CA ARG A 3 16.08 -80.85 -12.31
C ARG A 3 16.88 -79.58 -12.13
N SER A 4 16.66 -78.64 -13.04
CA SER A 4 17.12 -77.26 -12.93
C SER A 4 16.22 -76.50 -11.95
N GLY A 5 16.82 -75.89 -10.92
CA GLY A 5 16.16 -74.91 -10.08
C GLY A 5 16.35 -73.52 -10.69
N LYS A 6 15.27 -72.91 -11.17
CA LYS A 6 15.26 -71.50 -11.59
C LYS A 6 15.19 -70.62 -10.34
N LEU A 7 16.22 -69.80 -10.15
CA LEU A 7 16.24 -68.66 -9.24
C LEU A 7 15.40 -67.54 -9.89
N LEU A 8 14.26 -67.19 -9.29
CA LEU A 8 13.46 -66.03 -9.67
C LEU A 8 14.05 -64.78 -9.00
N LEU A 9 14.78 -63.97 -9.77
CA LEU A 9 15.14 -62.61 -9.40
C LEU A 9 13.89 -61.72 -9.48
N PHE A 10 13.41 -61.21 -8.35
CA PHE A 10 12.50 -60.07 -8.32
C PHE A 10 13.32 -58.80 -8.60
N LEU A 11 13.32 -58.36 -9.85
CA LEU A 11 13.71 -56.99 -10.21
C LEU A 11 12.59 -56.05 -9.76
N GLY A 12 12.76 -55.44 -8.59
CA GLY A 12 11.92 -54.32 -8.17
C GLY A 12 12.10 -53.17 -9.15
N LEU A 13 11.05 -52.85 -9.91
CA LEU A 13 10.94 -51.59 -10.61
C LEU A 13 10.90 -50.47 -9.55
N TRP A 14 12.06 -49.86 -9.29
CA TRP A 14 12.12 -48.53 -8.69
C TRP A 14 11.63 -47.54 -9.73
N GLY A 15 10.31 -47.38 -9.85
CA GLY A 15 9.76 -46.18 -10.45
C GLY A 15 10.23 -45.00 -9.60
N LEU A 16 10.87 -44.01 -10.22
CA LEU A 16 11.11 -42.70 -9.61
C LEU A 16 9.74 -42.17 -9.17
N ALA A 17 9.45 -42.26 -7.86
CA ALA A 17 8.29 -41.60 -7.30
C ALA A 17 8.45 -40.11 -7.57
N ALA A 18 7.43 -39.48 -8.17
CA ALA A 18 7.42 -38.04 -8.34
C ALA A 18 7.60 -37.39 -6.96
N ALA A 19 8.31 -36.25 -6.92
CA ALA A 19 8.37 -35.45 -5.70
C ALA A 19 6.94 -35.11 -5.26
N GLN A 20 6.63 -35.32 -3.98
CA GLN A 20 5.31 -35.06 -3.42
C GLN A 20 5.44 -34.26 -2.13
N ILE A 21 4.62 -33.22 -2.02
CA ILE A 21 4.37 -32.51 -0.77
C ILE A 21 2.97 -32.89 -0.30
N ASP A 22 2.84 -33.24 0.98
CA ASP A 22 1.54 -33.36 1.64
C ASP A 22 1.10 -31.95 2.09
N PRO A 23 0.01 -31.40 1.52
CA PRO A 23 -0.45 -30.05 1.88
C PRO A 23 -0.94 -29.94 3.33
N ASN A 24 -1.17 -31.06 4.02
CA ASN A 24 -1.60 -31.10 5.43
C ASN A 24 -0.46 -30.87 6.43
N VAL A 25 0.80 -30.94 5.98
CA VAL A 25 1.96 -30.58 6.79
C VAL A 25 2.61 -29.33 6.23
N CYS A 26 3.47 -28.70 7.02
CA CYS A 26 4.26 -27.58 6.54
C CYS A 26 5.17 -28.00 5.37
N PRO A 27 5.01 -27.45 4.16
CA PRO A 27 5.78 -27.87 2.99
C PRO A 27 7.30 -27.78 3.15
N HIS A 28 7.78 -26.85 3.99
CA HIS A 28 9.19 -26.62 4.28
C HIS A 28 9.76 -27.48 5.43
N LYS A 29 8.90 -28.27 6.12
CA LYS A 29 9.24 -29.12 7.27
C LYS A 29 8.75 -30.56 7.11
N GLN A 30 8.43 -30.97 5.89
CA GLN A 30 7.90 -32.31 5.64
C GLN A 30 8.97 -33.36 5.99
N GLN A 31 8.63 -34.24 6.93
CA GLN A 31 9.51 -35.32 7.32
C GLN A 31 9.68 -36.32 6.16
N GLY A 32 10.91 -36.78 5.95
CA GLY A 32 11.24 -37.70 4.86
C GLY A 32 11.34 -37.07 3.48
N ALA A 33 11.08 -35.76 3.34
CA ALA A 33 11.35 -35.04 2.10
C ALA A 33 12.86 -34.76 1.94
N THR A 34 13.39 -35.02 0.75
CA THR A 34 14.78 -34.68 0.40
C THR A 34 14.80 -33.32 -0.29
N TYR A 35 15.20 -32.29 0.46
CA TYR A 35 15.28 -30.92 -0.05
C TYR A 35 16.63 -30.65 -0.73
N LYS A 36 16.57 -30.05 -1.92
CA LYS A 36 17.67 -29.36 -2.59
C LYS A 36 17.66 -27.90 -2.12
N ALA A 37 18.31 -27.63 -0.98
CA ALA A 37 18.39 -26.28 -0.41
C ALA A 37 19.07 -25.31 -1.39
N TRP A 38 18.52 -24.11 -1.56
CA TRP A 38 19.04 -23.13 -2.52
C TRP A 38 20.43 -22.65 -2.12
N SER A 39 20.70 -22.53 -0.81
CA SER A 39 22.02 -22.17 -0.28
C SER A 39 23.09 -23.26 -0.46
N ALA A 40 22.69 -24.52 -0.68
CA ALA A 40 23.61 -25.64 -0.71
C ALA A 40 24.37 -25.72 -2.04
N THR A 41 25.70 -25.83 -1.96
CA THR A 41 26.57 -26.03 -3.13
C THR A 41 26.25 -27.30 -3.90
N ALA A 42 25.75 -28.34 -3.23
CA ALA A 42 25.32 -29.59 -3.87
C ALA A 42 24.10 -29.40 -4.81
N THR A 43 23.26 -28.41 -4.56
CA THR A 43 22.11 -28.06 -5.43
C THR A 43 22.59 -27.44 -6.74
N TRP A 44 23.72 -26.72 -6.69
CA TRP A 44 24.29 -25.99 -7.81
C TRP A 44 25.75 -26.39 -8.07
N PRO A 45 26.01 -27.55 -8.70
CA PRO A 45 27.38 -28.04 -8.92
C PRO A 45 28.30 -27.07 -9.67
N ASN A 46 27.72 -26.14 -10.44
CA ASN A 46 28.44 -25.13 -11.21
C ASN A 46 28.43 -23.73 -10.55
N GLY A 47 28.11 -23.66 -9.26
CA GLY A 47 27.94 -22.40 -8.52
C GLY A 47 26.49 -21.93 -8.48
N ALA A 48 26.12 -21.22 -7.40
CA ALA A 48 24.77 -20.71 -7.21
C ALA A 48 24.39 -19.71 -8.33
N PRO A 49 23.16 -19.78 -8.86
CA PRO A 49 22.72 -18.90 -9.93
C PRO A 49 22.67 -17.44 -9.49
N ASP A 50 23.04 -16.53 -10.38
CA ASP A 50 22.98 -15.08 -10.18
C ASP A 50 21.92 -14.42 -11.08
N SER A 51 21.83 -13.09 -11.00
CA SER A 51 20.83 -12.25 -11.71
C SER A 51 20.83 -12.38 -13.25
N THR A 52 21.81 -13.07 -13.83
CA THR A 52 21.94 -13.31 -15.27
C THR A 52 21.43 -14.69 -15.71
N VAL A 53 21.23 -15.62 -14.76
CA VAL A 53 20.93 -17.03 -15.03
C VAL A 53 19.42 -17.28 -15.08
N ASP A 54 18.96 -17.93 -16.16
CA ASP A 54 17.62 -18.50 -16.26
C ASP A 54 17.60 -19.87 -15.57
N VAL A 55 16.99 -19.95 -14.39
CA VAL A 55 16.97 -21.16 -13.56
C VAL A 55 15.83 -22.07 -13.99
N THR A 56 16.14 -23.34 -14.26
CA THR A 56 15.14 -24.38 -14.56
C THR A 56 15.24 -25.51 -13.54
N LEU A 57 14.16 -25.75 -12.81
CA LEU A 57 14.03 -26.82 -11.82
C LEU A 57 13.35 -28.02 -12.50
N ASN A 58 14.04 -29.15 -12.63
CA ASN A 58 13.57 -30.29 -13.43
C ASN A 58 12.91 -31.39 -12.60
N ASP A 59 13.45 -31.68 -11.43
CA ASP A 59 13.00 -32.77 -10.56
C ASP A 59 13.30 -32.46 -9.08
N GLY A 60 12.50 -33.04 -8.19
CA GLY A 60 12.74 -32.96 -6.74
C GLY A 60 12.19 -31.68 -6.11
N ILE A 61 12.50 -31.50 -4.82
CA ILE A 61 11.98 -30.40 -4.01
C ILE A 61 13.11 -29.41 -3.77
N TYR A 62 12.99 -28.19 -4.29
CA TYR A 62 13.93 -27.10 -4.06
C TYR A 62 13.43 -26.23 -2.91
N LEU A 63 14.27 -25.98 -1.91
CA LEU A 63 13.92 -25.15 -0.75
C LEU A 63 14.63 -23.80 -0.86
N VAL A 64 13.85 -22.72 -0.96
CA VAL A 64 14.37 -21.35 -0.85
C VAL A 64 14.62 -21.06 0.63
N ASP A 65 15.89 -21.10 1.02
CA ASP A 65 16.37 -20.91 2.39
C ASP A 65 17.36 -19.72 2.53
N THR A 66 17.56 -18.98 1.43
CA THR A 66 18.40 -17.78 1.34
C THR A 66 17.80 -16.81 0.33
N ASP A 67 18.21 -15.55 0.36
CA ASP A 67 17.87 -14.57 -0.67
C ASP A 67 18.27 -15.06 -2.07
N VAL A 68 17.43 -14.77 -3.05
CA VAL A 68 17.60 -15.19 -4.46
C VAL A 68 17.51 -13.98 -5.36
N ASP A 69 18.53 -13.75 -6.19
CA ASP A 69 18.48 -12.79 -7.31
C ASP A 69 18.89 -13.51 -8.58
N VAL A 70 17.91 -13.86 -9.42
CA VAL A 70 18.11 -14.63 -10.66
C VAL A 70 17.30 -14.08 -11.81
N LYS A 71 17.72 -14.35 -13.05
CA LYS A 71 17.05 -13.79 -14.23
C LYS A 71 15.60 -14.27 -14.36
N SER A 72 15.38 -15.57 -14.24
CA SER A 72 14.05 -16.19 -14.25
C SER A 72 14.05 -17.52 -13.51
N ILE A 73 12.86 -17.99 -13.10
CA ILE A 73 12.67 -19.29 -12.48
C ILE A 73 11.60 -20.05 -13.26
N THR A 74 11.91 -21.24 -13.75
CA THR A 74 10.95 -22.18 -14.33
C THR A 74 10.90 -23.46 -13.49
N VAL A 75 9.74 -23.79 -12.95
CA VAL A 75 9.48 -25.01 -12.18
C VAL A 75 8.80 -26.01 -13.11
N ASN A 76 9.51 -27.03 -13.59
CA ASN A 76 8.94 -28.05 -14.48
C ASN A 76 8.06 -29.05 -13.70
N THR A 77 7.27 -29.84 -14.43
CA THR A 77 6.21 -30.72 -13.89
C THR A 77 6.64 -31.64 -12.74
N ASN A 78 7.89 -32.11 -12.72
CA ASN A 78 8.40 -33.02 -11.69
C ASN A 78 9.17 -32.31 -10.56
N ALA A 79 9.20 -30.98 -10.57
CA ALA A 79 9.87 -30.15 -9.57
C ALA A 79 8.86 -29.43 -8.68
N ILE A 80 9.26 -29.22 -7.44
CA ILE A 80 8.50 -28.44 -6.45
C ILE A 80 9.42 -27.35 -5.92
N LEU A 81 8.97 -26.10 -5.94
CA LEU A 81 9.64 -24.97 -5.31
C LEU A 81 8.94 -24.63 -4.00
N VAL A 82 9.65 -24.74 -2.89
CA VAL A 82 9.14 -24.50 -1.53
C VAL A 82 9.91 -23.36 -0.90
N PHE A 83 9.20 -22.44 -0.25
CA PHE A 83 9.82 -21.38 0.55
C PHE A 83 9.91 -21.79 2.02
N ASN A 84 11.06 -21.54 2.64
CA ASN A 84 11.20 -21.66 4.09
C ASN A 84 10.43 -20.55 4.81
N ASP A 85 10.03 -20.78 6.06
CA ASP A 85 9.47 -19.74 6.93
C ASP A 85 10.61 -18.92 7.56
N ALA A 86 11.24 -18.07 6.74
CA ALA A 86 12.30 -17.15 7.13
C ALA A 86 12.15 -15.83 6.37
N ASP A 87 12.80 -14.76 6.86
CA ASP A 87 12.86 -13.50 6.13
C ASP A 87 13.67 -13.69 4.84
N LEU A 88 13.00 -13.60 3.69
CA LEU A 88 13.56 -13.94 2.37
C LEU A 88 13.18 -12.91 1.31
N SER A 89 14.14 -12.54 0.47
CA SER A 89 13.93 -11.70 -0.71
C SER A 89 14.23 -12.49 -1.99
N VAL A 90 13.27 -12.51 -2.92
CA VAL A 90 13.44 -13.10 -4.26
C VAL A 90 13.25 -12.03 -5.32
N ARG A 91 14.29 -11.76 -6.11
CA ARG A 91 14.25 -10.86 -7.25
C ARG A 91 14.39 -11.65 -8.54
N THR A 92 13.40 -11.51 -9.43
CA THR A 92 13.40 -12.23 -10.71
C THR A 92 12.54 -11.54 -11.78
N ARG A 93 12.73 -11.85 -13.07
CA ARG A 93 11.82 -11.35 -14.11
C ARG A 93 10.48 -12.08 -14.11
N TYR A 94 10.49 -13.39 -13.90
CA TYR A 94 9.27 -14.18 -13.82
C TYR A 94 9.50 -15.50 -13.10
N ILE A 95 8.40 -16.08 -12.59
CA ILE A 95 8.32 -17.45 -12.10
C ILE A 95 7.27 -18.17 -12.93
N LEU A 96 7.68 -19.18 -13.70
CA LEU A 96 6.80 -20.04 -14.49
C LEU A 96 6.64 -21.40 -13.79
N VAL A 97 5.42 -21.73 -13.39
CA VAL A 97 5.09 -22.90 -12.57
C VAL A 97 4.32 -23.92 -13.41
N ARG A 98 5.00 -25.00 -13.79
CA ARG A 98 4.42 -26.21 -14.40
C ARG A 98 4.39 -27.39 -13.43
N GLY A 99 5.30 -27.41 -12.47
CA GLY A 99 5.28 -28.28 -11.30
C GLY A 99 4.49 -27.64 -10.17
N GLU A 100 5.10 -27.44 -9.01
CA GLU A 100 4.39 -26.91 -7.85
C GLU A 100 5.18 -25.79 -7.15
N LEU A 101 4.49 -24.76 -6.68
CA LEU A 101 5.05 -23.65 -5.92
C LEU A 101 4.30 -23.50 -4.60
N TYR A 102 5.03 -23.61 -3.48
CA TYR A 102 4.50 -23.48 -2.13
C TYR A 102 5.21 -22.36 -1.36
N LEU A 103 4.47 -21.32 -1.03
CA LEU A 103 4.76 -20.36 0.03
C LEU A 103 3.80 -20.65 1.17
N GLY A 104 4.08 -21.71 1.92
CA GLY A 104 3.15 -22.28 2.91
C GLY A 104 2.06 -23.12 2.26
N SER A 105 1.08 -23.53 3.07
CA SER A 105 -0.11 -24.28 2.66
C SER A 105 -1.31 -23.83 3.47
N GLU A 106 -2.50 -24.35 3.16
CA GLU A 106 -3.71 -24.02 3.92
C GLU A 106 -3.56 -24.31 5.43
N ASN A 107 -2.88 -25.40 5.77
CA ASN A 107 -2.64 -25.83 7.15
C ASN A 107 -1.31 -25.33 7.74
N CYS A 108 -0.48 -24.65 6.95
CA CYS A 108 0.79 -24.08 7.40
C CYS A 108 1.03 -22.71 6.77
N LYS A 109 0.55 -21.67 7.45
CA LYS A 109 0.75 -20.27 7.08
C LYS A 109 2.17 -19.84 7.41
N LEU A 110 2.85 -19.17 6.48
CA LEU A 110 4.16 -18.60 6.76
C LEU A 110 4.01 -17.34 7.62
N THR A 111 4.92 -17.13 8.56
CA THR A 111 4.88 -16.02 9.53
C THR A 111 5.98 -14.98 9.31
N SER A 112 7.05 -15.38 8.62
CA SER A 112 8.18 -14.53 8.26
C SER A 112 7.91 -13.67 7.03
N ASN A 113 8.76 -12.67 6.79
CA ASN A 113 8.58 -11.75 5.67
C ASN A 113 9.18 -12.31 4.38
N ILE A 114 8.35 -12.45 3.34
CA ILE A 114 8.79 -12.89 2.01
C ILE A 114 8.51 -11.77 1.01
N ASP A 115 9.55 -11.20 0.41
CA ASP A 115 9.44 -10.16 -0.63
C ASP A 115 9.83 -10.72 -2.00
N ILE A 116 8.85 -10.92 -2.87
CA ILE A 116 9.07 -11.28 -4.28
C ILE A 116 8.99 -10.02 -5.14
N THR A 117 10.10 -9.67 -5.79
CA THR A 117 10.22 -8.54 -6.70
C THR A 117 10.32 -8.98 -8.16
N LEU A 118 9.27 -8.73 -8.93
CA LEU A 118 9.20 -8.95 -10.37
C LEU A 118 9.77 -7.74 -11.13
N TYR A 119 10.96 -7.87 -11.73
CA TYR A 119 11.63 -6.78 -12.45
C TYR A 119 11.63 -6.99 -13.97
N GLY A 120 11.97 -5.92 -14.70
CA GLY A 120 12.06 -5.93 -16.16
C GLY A 120 11.39 -4.69 -16.76
N ASP A 121 11.85 -4.32 -17.94
CA ASP A 121 11.31 -3.23 -18.74
C ASP A 121 10.42 -3.77 -19.87
N LYS A 122 9.62 -2.88 -20.47
CA LYS A 122 8.72 -3.26 -21.56
C LYS A 122 9.55 -3.67 -22.77
N GLY A 123 9.35 -4.89 -23.27
CA GLY A 123 10.08 -5.49 -24.39
C GLY A 123 11.28 -6.36 -23.98
N ASP A 124 11.57 -6.54 -22.69
CA ASP A 124 12.72 -7.32 -22.21
C ASP A 124 12.57 -8.82 -22.53
N VAL A 125 11.53 -9.45 -21.98
CA VAL A 125 11.30 -10.90 -22.07
C VAL A 125 9.80 -11.17 -22.03
N ALA A 126 9.24 -11.54 -23.18
CA ALA A 126 7.84 -11.92 -23.31
C ALA A 126 7.72 -13.44 -23.49
N ILE A 127 7.16 -14.12 -22.49
CA ILE A 127 6.86 -15.55 -22.57
C ILE A 127 5.47 -15.73 -23.20
N SER A 128 5.35 -16.63 -24.17
CA SER A 128 4.07 -16.90 -24.84
C SER A 128 2.96 -17.21 -23.82
N GLY A 129 1.79 -16.61 -23.98
CA GLY A 129 0.64 -16.74 -23.06
C GLY A 129 0.71 -15.88 -21.78
N PHE A 130 1.91 -15.59 -21.26
CA PHE A 130 2.09 -14.83 -20.02
C PHE A 130 2.49 -13.37 -20.27
N GLY A 131 3.45 -13.13 -21.16
CA GLY A 131 4.05 -11.81 -21.38
C GLY A 131 5.21 -11.58 -20.42
N GLU A 132 5.22 -10.43 -19.76
CA GLU A 132 6.37 -9.94 -18.98
C GLU A 132 6.00 -9.79 -17.50
N LYS A 133 6.98 -9.94 -16.60
CA LYS A 133 6.87 -9.68 -15.15
C LYS A 133 5.74 -10.45 -14.49
N PHE A 134 5.89 -11.76 -14.37
CA PHE A 134 4.76 -12.60 -13.96
C PHE A 134 5.11 -13.72 -12.98
N ILE A 135 4.10 -14.14 -12.22
CA ILE A 135 4.01 -15.49 -11.69
C ILE A 135 2.92 -16.20 -12.50
N GLY A 136 3.29 -17.27 -13.19
CA GLY A 136 2.47 -17.89 -14.22
C GLY A 136 2.30 -19.36 -13.93
N VAL A 137 1.06 -19.86 -13.90
CA VAL A 137 0.77 -21.27 -13.64
C VAL A 137 0.25 -21.93 -14.90
N GLU A 138 0.93 -22.98 -15.35
CA GLU A 138 0.61 -23.77 -16.54
C GLU A 138 0.65 -25.27 -16.17
N GLY A 139 -0.49 -25.84 -15.74
CA GLY A 139 -0.57 -27.25 -15.35
C GLY A 139 -0.25 -27.56 -13.87
N GLY A 140 0.35 -26.59 -13.16
CA GLY A 140 0.91 -26.79 -11.82
C GLY A 140 0.01 -26.48 -10.62
N VAL A 141 0.62 -26.41 -9.43
CA VAL A 141 0.04 -25.93 -8.17
C VAL A 141 0.64 -24.59 -7.78
N LEU A 142 -0.18 -23.64 -7.34
CA LEU A 142 0.25 -22.39 -6.71
C LEU A 142 -0.40 -22.27 -5.34
N HIS A 143 0.39 -22.34 -4.28
CA HIS A 143 -0.06 -22.10 -2.91
C HIS A 143 0.74 -20.96 -2.31
N ILE A 144 0.05 -19.91 -1.88
CA ILE A 144 0.62 -18.77 -1.16
C ILE A 144 -0.24 -18.51 0.06
N HIS A 145 0.30 -18.70 1.26
CA HIS A 145 -0.44 -18.54 2.50
C HIS A 145 0.39 -17.79 3.54
N GLY A 146 0.07 -16.51 3.70
CA GLY A 146 0.65 -15.64 4.72
C GLY A 146 -0.10 -15.70 6.04
N ASN A 147 0.42 -14.95 7.02
CA ASN A 147 -0.11 -14.87 8.37
C ASN A 147 -1.57 -14.35 8.36
N PRO A 148 -2.53 -15.04 9.02
CA PRO A 148 -3.90 -14.57 9.13
C PRO A 148 -4.00 -13.22 9.84
N GLN A 149 -4.67 -12.27 9.19
CA GLN A 149 -4.94 -10.95 9.75
C GLN A 149 -6.32 -10.47 9.33
N VAL A 150 -6.97 -9.71 10.21
CA VAL A 150 -8.21 -9.02 9.88
C VAL A 150 -7.92 -8.05 8.74
N SER A 151 -8.64 -8.17 7.63
CA SER A 151 -8.29 -7.41 6.43
C SER A 151 -8.76 -5.96 6.50
N TRP A 152 -9.91 -5.71 7.14
CA TRP A 152 -10.51 -4.39 7.31
C TRP A 152 -11.51 -4.39 8.48
N SER A 153 -11.88 -3.20 8.91
CA SER A 153 -13.01 -2.94 9.81
C SER A 153 -13.66 -1.60 9.44
N LYS A 154 -14.63 -1.14 10.23
CA LYS A 154 -15.25 0.19 10.10
C LYS A 154 -14.98 1.02 11.34
N LEU A 155 -14.82 2.33 11.14
CA LEU A 155 -14.74 3.30 12.24
C LEU A 155 -16.01 3.27 13.09
N THR A 156 -15.88 3.25 14.41
CA THR A 156 -17.00 3.45 15.37
C THR A 156 -17.03 4.85 15.96
N LYS A 157 -16.04 5.68 15.63
CA LYS A 157 -15.96 7.10 15.97
C LYS A 157 -15.40 7.88 14.80
N THR A 158 -15.93 9.08 14.56
CA THR A 158 -15.48 9.97 13.49
C THR A 158 -14.05 10.43 13.73
N VAL A 159 -13.18 10.25 12.75
CA VAL A 159 -11.83 10.84 12.72
C VAL A 159 -11.95 12.18 12.04
N HIS A 160 -11.73 13.26 12.79
CA HIS A 160 -11.87 14.60 12.24
C HIS A 160 -10.61 15.03 11.48
N ARG A 161 -10.82 15.69 10.34
CA ARG A 161 -9.78 16.50 9.70
C ARG A 161 -9.21 17.47 10.73
N LEU A 162 -7.89 17.56 10.78
CA LEU A 162 -7.25 18.62 11.50
C LEU A 162 -7.42 19.94 10.73
N LYS A 163 -8.21 20.85 11.28
CA LYS A 163 -8.35 22.20 10.72
C LYS A 163 -7.02 22.95 10.86
N ASP A 164 -6.65 23.71 9.83
CA ASP A 164 -5.51 24.63 9.92
C ASP A 164 -5.75 25.58 11.11
N GLY A 165 -4.74 25.79 11.94
CA GLY A 165 -4.83 26.64 13.14
C GLY A 165 -5.59 26.03 14.33
N GLN A 166 -5.61 24.70 14.50
CA GLN A 166 -6.30 24.10 15.65
C GLN A 166 -5.76 24.56 17.02
N ILE A 167 -4.45 24.82 17.12
CA ILE A 167 -3.86 25.58 18.23
C ILE A 167 -3.04 26.74 17.65
N ALA A 168 -1.99 26.42 16.89
CA ALA A 168 -1.25 27.38 16.08
C ALA A 168 -0.76 26.71 14.79
N ASP A 169 -0.82 27.42 13.67
CA ASP A 169 -0.35 26.93 12.38
C ASP A 169 0.18 28.10 11.58
N VAL A 170 1.49 28.12 11.39
CA VAL A 170 2.15 29.17 10.64
C VAL A 170 2.78 28.57 9.41
N TYR A 171 2.13 28.88 8.30
CA TYR A 171 2.65 28.65 6.97
C TYR A 171 3.46 29.87 6.54
N ASN A 172 4.78 29.77 6.59
CA ASN A 172 5.66 30.82 6.12
C ASN A 172 6.03 30.57 4.64
N ASP A 173 5.05 30.76 3.75
CA ASP A 173 5.27 31.01 2.31
C ASP A 173 5.88 32.40 2.07
N GLY A 174 5.80 33.24 3.11
CA GLY A 174 5.73 34.68 2.99
C GLY A 174 4.28 35.10 2.72
N GLU A 175 3.81 36.09 3.48
CA GLU A 175 3.18 37.21 2.79
C GLU A 175 4.00 37.48 1.53
N LYS A 176 3.37 37.52 0.34
CA LYS A 176 4.00 37.56 -1.01
C LYS A 176 5.06 38.67 -1.21
N LYS A 177 5.43 39.40 -0.17
CA LYS A 177 6.41 40.49 -0.07
C LYS A 177 7.71 40.14 0.68
N THR A 178 7.84 38.99 1.36
CA THR A 178 9.10 38.67 2.10
C THR A 178 10.11 37.91 1.23
N SER A 179 11.29 38.50 1.00
CA SER A 179 12.30 38.02 0.05
C SER A 179 13.42 37.15 0.68
N TYR A 180 13.37 36.84 1.97
CA TYR A 180 14.48 36.19 2.67
C TYR A 180 14.53 34.66 2.50
N GLN A 181 15.71 34.09 2.74
CA GLN A 181 16.07 32.67 2.68
C GLN A 181 16.99 32.34 3.86
N GLY A 182 16.95 31.13 4.41
CA GLY A 182 17.76 30.73 5.57
C GLY A 182 16.91 30.04 6.65
N ILE A 183 17.22 30.22 7.94
CA ILE A 183 16.54 29.52 9.04
C ILE A 183 15.42 30.40 9.60
N VAL A 184 14.24 29.81 9.72
CA VAL A 184 13.11 30.38 10.45
C VAL A 184 13.01 29.71 11.81
N MET A 185 12.95 30.52 12.87
CA MET A 185 12.72 30.08 14.23
C MET A 185 11.26 30.29 14.61
N TYR A 186 10.69 29.27 15.24
CA TYR A 186 9.34 29.23 15.78
C TYR A 186 9.43 28.97 17.27
N VAL A 187 8.76 29.80 18.06
CA VAL A 187 8.73 29.69 19.53
C VAL A 187 7.28 29.50 19.94
N TRP A 188 7.01 28.39 20.63
CA TRP A 188 5.70 28.12 21.21
C TRP A 188 5.75 28.14 22.73
N ASP A 189 4.63 28.54 23.30
CA ASP A 189 4.31 28.20 24.66
C ASP A 189 4.03 26.69 24.78
N ALA A 190 4.78 26.00 25.63
CA ALA A 190 4.70 24.54 25.78
C ALA A 190 3.39 24.05 26.44
N THR A 191 2.64 24.93 27.12
CA THR A 191 1.42 24.55 27.84
C THR A 191 0.18 24.75 26.98
N SER A 192 0.04 25.94 26.38
CA SER A 192 -1.09 26.29 25.54
C SER A 192 -0.92 25.84 24.09
N GLY A 193 0.32 25.58 23.68
CA GLY A 193 0.70 25.31 22.30
C GLY A 193 0.64 26.54 21.39
N GLN A 194 0.31 27.73 21.91
CA GLN A 194 0.22 28.93 21.10
C GLN A 194 1.60 29.32 20.58
N LEU A 195 1.66 29.70 19.30
CA LEU A 195 2.88 30.25 18.73
C LEU A 195 3.03 31.69 19.21
N GLU A 196 4.10 31.96 19.93
CA GLU A 196 4.38 33.29 20.49
C GLU A 196 5.17 34.15 19.52
N ARG A 197 6.08 33.52 18.77
CA ARG A 197 6.97 34.21 17.84
C ARG A 197 7.32 33.32 16.66
N SER A 198 7.36 33.91 15.47
CA SER A 198 8.06 33.35 14.30
C SER A 198 8.94 34.41 13.67
N GLU A 199 10.23 34.13 13.55
CA GLU A 199 11.21 35.09 13.05
C GLU A 199 12.24 34.41 12.13
N GLY A 200 12.62 35.10 11.05
CA GLY A 200 13.76 34.69 10.24
C GLY A 200 15.04 35.10 10.96
N VAL A 201 15.70 34.17 11.63
CA VAL A 201 16.82 34.45 12.55
C VAL A 201 18.20 34.28 11.90
N TYR A 202 18.23 33.69 10.71
CA TYR A 202 19.42 33.60 9.88
C TYR A 202 18.98 33.72 8.44
N SER A 203 19.20 34.87 7.80
CA SER A 203 18.62 35.20 6.51
C SER A 203 19.70 35.62 5.51
N ALA A 204 20.09 34.72 4.59
CA ALA A 204 20.96 35.06 3.47
C ALA A 204 20.22 35.92 2.41
N GLY A 205 19.77 37.13 2.74
CA GLY A 205 19.05 38.00 1.80
C GLY A 205 18.14 39.07 2.38
N ARG A 206 18.57 39.80 3.43
CA ARG A 206 17.95 41.10 3.71
C ARG A 206 18.18 42.01 2.49
N SER A 207 17.08 42.34 1.79
CA SER A 207 17.10 43.37 0.76
C SER A 207 17.26 44.72 1.45
N ILE A 208 18.51 45.15 1.58
CA ILE A 208 19.06 46.51 1.45
C ILE A 208 20.58 46.25 1.35
N ILE A 209 21.12 46.19 0.13
CA ILE A 209 22.57 46.22 -0.19
C ILE A 209 23.44 45.00 0.25
N THR A 210 23.01 43.74 0.12
CA THR A 210 23.94 42.59 0.30
C THR A 210 24.57 42.17 -1.04
N LYS A 211 25.77 42.70 -1.35
CA LYS A 211 26.49 42.44 -2.61
C LYS A 211 27.78 41.59 -2.49
N SER A 212 28.29 41.19 -1.30
CA SER A 212 29.73 40.90 -1.23
C SER A 212 30.21 39.55 -0.66
N GLY A 213 29.40 38.73 0.02
CA GLY A 213 29.91 37.44 0.54
C GLY A 213 31.08 37.62 1.53
N VAL A 214 30.90 38.52 2.50
CA VAL A 214 31.92 38.99 3.43
C VAL A 214 31.78 38.26 4.76
N GLN A 215 32.91 37.86 5.36
CA GLN A 215 32.93 37.13 6.64
C GLN A 215 32.24 37.89 7.78
N CYS A 216 32.43 39.20 7.89
CA CYS A 216 31.89 39.99 9.01
C CYS A 216 30.35 40.02 9.05
N GLU A 217 29.68 40.00 7.90
CA GLU A 217 28.21 39.96 7.83
C GLU A 217 27.67 38.62 8.36
N ALA A 218 28.32 37.51 8.00
CA ALA A 218 27.96 36.19 8.51
C ALA A 218 28.20 36.06 10.02
N ASP A 219 29.25 36.72 10.52
CA ASP A 219 29.55 36.75 11.94
C ASP A 219 28.52 37.57 12.73
N GLU A 220 28.09 38.72 12.20
CA GLU A 220 27.01 39.53 12.80
C GLU A 220 25.67 38.78 12.83
N GLU A 221 25.29 38.10 11.73
CA GLU A 221 24.07 37.30 11.69
C GLU A 221 24.10 36.13 12.69
N ALA A 222 25.25 35.49 12.88
CA ALA A 222 25.41 34.42 13.86
C ALA A 222 25.26 34.93 15.32
N LYS A 223 25.79 36.12 15.63
CA LYS A 223 25.59 36.75 16.95
C LYS A 223 24.14 37.16 17.20
N MET A 224 23.47 37.71 16.17
CA MET A 224 22.03 38.00 16.27
C MET A 224 21.22 36.73 16.52
N PHE A 225 21.58 35.61 15.89
CA PHE A 225 20.95 34.32 16.16
C PHE A 225 21.14 33.89 17.62
N GLU A 226 22.37 33.99 18.16
CA GLU A 226 22.67 33.70 19.56
C GLU A 226 21.84 34.57 20.53
N GLU A 227 21.81 35.89 20.31
CA GLU A 227 21.00 36.82 21.11
C GLU A 227 19.52 36.46 21.05
N THR A 228 19.01 36.09 19.87
CA THR A 228 17.60 35.70 19.72
C THR A 228 17.30 34.43 20.50
N LEU A 229 18.18 33.42 20.46
CA LEU A 229 18.03 32.18 21.23
C LEU A 229 18.08 32.44 22.75
N ASN A 230 19.00 33.28 23.20
CA ASN A 230 19.17 33.61 24.63
C ASN A 230 17.98 34.39 25.20
N ASN A 231 17.28 35.16 24.36
CA ASN A 231 16.08 35.90 24.74
C ASN A 231 14.81 35.04 24.83
N VAL A 232 14.86 33.76 24.42
CA VAL A 232 13.76 32.82 24.62
C VAL A 232 13.87 32.18 26.01
N PRO A 233 12.85 32.33 26.88
CA PRO A 233 12.86 31.69 28.20
C PRO A 233 12.95 30.16 28.12
N ASP A 234 13.60 29.56 29.10
CA ASP A 234 13.60 28.10 29.27
C ASP A 234 12.18 27.55 29.45
N GLY A 235 11.96 26.33 28.97
CA GLY A 235 10.67 25.64 28.99
C GLY A 235 9.79 25.90 27.76
N LYS A 236 10.13 26.86 26.89
CA LYS A 236 9.45 27.04 25.58
C LYS A 236 9.84 25.96 24.58
N ILE A 237 8.99 25.69 23.61
CA ILE A 237 9.36 24.82 22.47
C ILE A 237 9.97 25.70 21.39
N ILE A 238 11.15 25.33 20.90
CA ILE A 238 11.83 26.00 19.79
C ILE A 238 11.90 25.03 18.62
N GLY A 239 11.34 25.44 17.48
CA GLY A 239 11.50 24.75 16.20
C GLY A 239 12.27 25.62 15.22
N LEU A 240 13.23 25.03 14.51
CA LEU A 240 13.97 25.68 13.43
C LEU A 240 13.71 24.94 12.13
N ALA A 241 13.49 25.67 11.04
CA ALA A 241 13.34 25.05 9.73
C ALA A 241 14.01 25.89 8.64
N LEU A 242 14.68 25.18 7.73
CA LEU A 242 15.32 25.79 6.57
C LEU A 242 14.28 26.21 5.52
N ARG A 243 14.39 27.45 5.05
CA ARG A 243 13.66 27.99 3.89
C ARG A 243 14.64 28.24 2.75
N LYS A 244 14.41 27.57 1.61
CA LYS A 244 15.21 27.61 0.37
C LYS A 244 16.63 27.07 0.51
N GLN A 245 17.53 27.78 1.20
CA GLN A 245 18.94 27.43 1.36
C GLN A 245 19.56 28.26 2.49
N LEU A 246 20.63 27.72 3.09
CA LEU A 246 21.32 28.35 4.21
C LEU A 246 22.42 29.32 3.73
N PHE A 247 23.08 29.01 2.61
CA PHE A 247 24.28 29.70 2.15
C PHE A 247 24.11 30.33 0.76
N ARG A 248 24.78 31.47 0.54
CA ARG A 248 24.95 32.10 -0.79
C ARG A 248 26.41 31.92 -1.25
N ARG A 249 26.66 31.96 -2.56
CA ARG A 249 28.01 31.79 -3.16
C ARG A 249 29.04 32.77 -2.56
N GLY A 250 30.19 32.25 -2.11
CA GLY A 250 31.33 33.00 -1.58
C GLY A 250 32.20 32.12 -0.67
N ASN A 251 33.44 32.52 -0.39
CA ASN A 251 34.34 31.84 0.57
C ASN A 251 34.08 32.38 1.99
N VAL A 252 32.90 32.11 2.55
CA VAL A 252 32.53 32.48 3.93
C VAL A 252 32.64 31.27 4.85
N ASN A 253 33.24 31.45 6.02
CA ASN A 253 33.31 30.45 7.07
C ASN A 253 32.13 30.59 8.04
N TYR A 254 31.29 29.56 8.14
CA TYR A 254 30.12 29.55 9.02
C TYR A 254 30.37 28.86 10.37
N ALA A 255 31.63 28.62 10.75
CA ALA A 255 32.01 27.94 11.98
C ALA A 255 31.34 28.52 13.24
N MET A 256 31.31 29.84 13.38
CA MET A 256 30.71 30.50 14.56
C MET A 256 29.21 30.20 14.68
N PHE A 257 28.46 30.26 13.57
CA PHE A 257 27.05 29.88 13.57
C PHE A 257 26.85 28.42 14.02
N TYR A 258 27.66 27.49 13.49
CA TYR A 258 27.55 26.09 13.87
C TYR A 258 27.90 25.83 15.33
N GLU A 259 28.92 26.50 15.86
CA GLU A 259 29.31 26.38 17.26
C GLU A 259 28.23 26.93 18.19
N ILE A 260 27.66 28.10 17.87
CA ILE A 260 26.51 28.68 18.59
C ILE A 260 25.33 27.71 18.57
N PHE A 261 24.95 27.21 17.39
CA PHE A 261 23.85 26.26 17.25
C PHE A 261 24.09 24.97 18.03
N GLU A 262 25.27 24.36 17.94
CA GLU A 262 25.57 23.10 18.62
C GLU A 262 25.66 23.26 20.13
N ASN A 263 26.22 24.36 20.63
CA ASN A 263 26.19 24.66 22.07
C ASN A 263 24.75 24.83 22.56
N PHE A 264 23.91 25.53 21.81
CA PHE A 264 22.49 25.67 22.12
C PHE A 264 21.74 24.33 22.09
N ALA A 265 21.89 23.56 21.02
CA ALA A 265 21.12 22.35 20.77
C ALA A 265 21.61 21.16 21.61
N PHE A 266 22.91 21.03 21.80
CA PHE A 266 23.52 19.82 22.38
C PHE A 266 24.34 20.10 23.65
N GLY A 267 24.41 21.36 24.09
CA GLY A 267 25.19 21.79 25.25
C GLY A 267 26.70 21.79 25.03
N LYS A 268 27.16 21.47 23.80
CA LYS A 268 28.57 21.44 23.41
C LYS A 268 28.71 21.48 21.89
N VAL A 269 29.84 21.99 21.42
CA VAL A 269 30.27 21.85 20.03
C VAL A 269 30.53 20.37 19.74
N THR A 270 29.79 19.80 18.80
CA THR A 270 29.91 18.37 18.44
C THR A 270 30.69 18.15 17.16
N GLY A 271 30.70 19.13 16.25
CA GLY A 271 31.30 19.01 14.91
C GLY A 271 30.51 18.12 13.95
N ASN A 272 29.43 17.48 14.42
CA ASN A 272 28.72 16.43 13.69
C ASN A 272 27.25 16.77 13.41
N SER A 273 26.81 18.00 13.72
CA SER A 273 25.44 18.43 13.45
C SER A 273 25.13 18.42 11.94
N GLY A 274 23.92 17.98 11.59
CA GLY A 274 23.44 17.96 10.21
C GLY A 274 23.43 19.34 9.55
N VAL A 275 23.27 20.42 10.30
CA VAL A 275 23.28 21.79 9.76
C VAL A 275 24.62 22.15 9.11
N ARG A 276 25.73 21.56 9.58
CA ARG A 276 27.08 21.72 8.99
C ARG A 276 27.18 21.14 7.58
N ASP A 277 26.37 20.12 7.33
CA ASP A 277 26.35 19.33 6.11
C ASP A 277 25.34 19.83 5.07
N VAL A 278 24.52 20.83 5.42
CA VAL A 278 23.47 21.38 4.54
C VAL A 278 24.09 21.93 3.26
N ARG A 279 23.57 21.46 2.12
CA ARG A 279 23.94 21.93 0.79
C ARG A 279 22.74 22.59 0.11
N LEU A 280 23.02 23.19 -1.06
CA LEU A 280 21.97 23.62 -1.95
C LEU A 280 21.01 22.45 -2.21
N HIS A 281 19.72 22.73 -2.07
CA HIS A 281 18.62 21.79 -2.22
C HIS A 281 18.34 20.90 -1.00
N ASP A 282 19.21 20.78 -0.01
CA ASP A 282 18.87 19.97 1.17
C ASP A 282 17.69 20.57 1.95
N ALA A 283 16.92 19.70 2.62
CA ALA A 283 15.89 20.12 3.58
C ALA A 283 16.40 19.84 4.99
N TRP A 284 16.19 20.78 5.91
CA TRP A 284 16.70 20.69 7.27
C TRP A 284 15.71 21.25 8.29
N SER A 285 15.54 20.55 9.42
CA SER A 285 14.70 20.96 10.53
C SER A 285 15.31 20.54 11.87
N PHE A 286 15.00 21.31 12.91
CA PHE A 286 15.36 21.04 14.29
C PHE A 286 14.19 21.36 15.24
N ILE A 287 14.05 20.65 16.35
CA ILE A 287 13.07 20.98 17.39
C ILE A 287 13.57 20.55 18.78
N MET A 288 13.31 21.35 19.81
CA MET A 288 13.63 21.04 21.21
C MET A 288 12.71 21.77 22.21
N ARG A 289 12.75 21.32 23.47
CA ARG A 289 12.33 22.11 24.63
C ARG A 289 13.52 22.91 25.15
N LYS A 290 13.45 24.24 25.11
CA LYS A 290 14.54 25.14 25.53
C LYS A 290 14.93 24.85 26.98
N GLY A 291 16.23 24.69 27.22
CA GLY A 291 16.78 24.34 28.54
C GLY A 291 16.94 22.85 28.78
N ASP A 292 16.42 21.98 27.89
CA ASP A 292 16.57 20.52 27.96
C ASP A 292 17.13 19.96 26.66
N THR A 293 18.46 19.84 26.59
CA THR A 293 19.18 19.32 25.42
C THR A 293 18.92 17.84 25.13
N SER A 294 18.35 17.09 26.09
CA SER A 294 17.97 15.68 25.85
C SER A 294 16.80 15.54 24.88
N THR A 295 16.02 16.60 24.70
CA THR A 295 14.87 16.66 23.78
C THR A 295 15.22 17.09 22.36
N SER A 296 16.49 17.43 22.13
CA SER A 296 16.97 17.96 20.86
C SER A 296 16.87 16.93 19.75
N GLN A 297 16.15 17.28 18.70
CA GLN A 297 16.01 16.48 17.50
C GLN A 297 16.46 17.29 16.29
N GLU A 298 17.21 16.66 15.40
CA GLU A 298 17.70 17.24 14.17
C GLU A 298 17.45 16.28 13.00
N LEU A 299 17.01 16.81 11.86
CA LEU A 299 16.79 16.03 10.66
C LEU A 299 17.33 16.78 9.43
N LEU A 300 18.24 16.12 8.72
CA LEU A 300 18.75 16.54 7.42
C LEU A 300 18.33 15.52 6.36
N LEU A 301 17.65 15.99 5.31
CA LEU A 301 17.41 15.20 4.10
C LEU A 301 18.22 15.77 2.94
N LYS A 302 19.25 15.01 2.54
CA LYS A 302 20.16 15.36 1.45
C LYS A 302 19.50 15.18 0.08
N ASP A 303 19.89 16.01 -0.89
CA ASP A 303 19.49 15.83 -2.28
C ASP A 303 20.11 14.56 -2.91
N ASP A 304 19.28 13.54 -3.14
CA ASP A 304 19.66 12.29 -3.79
C ASP A 304 19.69 12.39 -5.32
N LYS A 305 19.35 13.56 -5.88
CA LYS A 305 19.21 13.85 -7.32
C LYS A 305 18.16 13.02 -8.05
N LYS A 306 17.38 12.19 -7.35
CA LYS A 306 16.30 11.36 -7.90
C LYS A 306 14.94 11.96 -7.60
N ILE A 307 14.76 12.52 -6.41
CA ILE A 307 13.49 13.10 -5.97
C ILE A 307 13.55 14.62 -6.08
N LEU A 308 12.53 15.21 -6.73
CA LEU A 308 12.49 16.65 -7.01
C LEU A 308 12.12 17.52 -5.78
N ALA A 309 11.51 16.93 -4.76
CA ALA A 309 11.05 17.58 -3.54
C ALA A 309 11.42 16.77 -2.29
N ARG A 310 11.86 17.45 -1.23
CA ARG A 310 12.27 16.86 0.04
C ARG A 310 11.59 17.58 1.19
N THR A 311 11.27 16.84 2.25
CA THR A 311 10.59 17.37 3.44
C THR A 311 11.31 16.90 4.70
N ALA A 312 12.09 17.77 5.34
CA ALA A 312 12.59 17.51 6.68
C ALA A 312 11.54 18.03 7.66
N GLU A 313 10.89 17.12 8.37
CA GLU A 313 9.89 17.46 9.39
C GLU A 313 10.16 16.67 10.67
N LEU A 314 10.16 17.40 11.78
CA LEU A 314 10.29 16.84 13.12
C LEU A 314 9.07 17.21 13.96
N TYR A 315 8.90 16.48 15.06
CA TYR A 315 7.89 16.77 16.06
C TYR A 315 8.41 16.61 17.48
N HIS A 316 7.79 17.34 18.41
CA HIS A 316 8.01 17.22 19.85
C HIS A 316 6.66 17.11 20.55
N TYR A 317 6.56 16.28 21.58
CA TYR A 317 5.36 16.18 22.41
C TYR A 317 5.62 16.80 23.76
N ASP A 318 4.75 17.72 24.17
CA ASP A 318 4.77 18.31 25.51
C ASP A 318 3.33 18.59 25.94
N ASN A 319 2.97 18.29 27.19
CA ASN A 319 1.64 18.54 27.77
C ASN A 319 0.44 18.10 26.89
N GLY A 320 0.55 16.96 26.20
CA GLY A 320 -0.53 16.47 25.32
C GLY A 320 -0.68 17.25 24.00
N ILE A 321 0.30 18.07 23.64
CA ILE A 321 0.38 18.84 22.39
C ILE A 321 1.53 18.31 21.55
N LYS A 322 1.26 18.14 20.25
CA LYS A 322 2.26 17.86 19.23
C LYS A 322 2.70 19.17 18.59
N PHE A 323 3.98 19.47 18.64
CA PHE A 323 4.62 20.59 17.95
C PHE A 323 5.38 20.06 16.74
N THR A 324 5.32 20.75 15.62
CA THR A 324 6.00 20.33 14.38
C THR A 324 6.74 21.48 13.73
N ALA A 325 7.92 21.19 13.19
CA ALA A 325 8.72 22.12 12.42
C ALA A 325 9.15 21.45 11.11
N ARG A 326 8.86 22.10 9.99
CA ARG A 326 9.04 21.54 8.64
C ARG A 326 9.81 22.48 7.74
N SER A 327 10.78 21.90 7.03
CA SER A 327 11.41 22.44 5.83
C SER A 327 10.97 21.66 4.60
N TRP A 328 10.44 22.35 3.59
CA TRP A 328 10.11 21.77 2.29
C TRP A 328 10.93 22.45 1.18
N VAL A 329 11.70 21.64 0.45
CA VAL A 329 12.62 22.14 -0.58
C VAL A 329 12.42 21.40 -1.89
N HIS A 330 12.35 22.15 -2.99
CA HIS A 330 12.19 21.61 -4.34
C HIS A 330 13.34 22.08 -5.26
N THR A 331 13.96 21.13 -5.96
CA THR A 331 15.15 21.37 -6.80
C THR A 331 14.87 22.31 -7.98
N ILE A 332 13.73 22.10 -8.66
CA ILE A 332 13.26 22.92 -9.80
C ILE A 332 12.40 24.12 -9.36
N ARG A 333 11.34 23.90 -8.58
CA ARG A 333 10.40 24.94 -8.13
C ARG A 333 10.94 25.70 -6.92
N ARG A 334 12.12 26.30 -7.05
CA ARG A 334 12.82 26.97 -5.94
C ARG A 334 12.04 28.12 -5.29
N GLY A 335 11.16 28.76 -6.06
CA GLY A 335 10.27 29.81 -5.55
C GLY A 335 9.18 29.29 -4.61
N ALA A 336 8.89 27.99 -4.64
CA ALA A 336 7.86 27.34 -3.82
C ALA A 336 8.41 26.70 -2.54
N CYS A 337 9.74 26.75 -2.31
CA CYS A 337 10.33 26.21 -1.08
C CYS A 337 9.84 27.02 0.13
N TYR A 338 9.32 26.33 1.15
CA TYR A 338 8.72 26.96 2.33
C TYR A 338 9.19 26.29 3.62
N SER A 339 8.93 26.98 4.71
CA SER A 339 8.99 26.41 6.06
C SER A 339 7.62 26.53 6.71
N ARG A 340 7.22 25.54 7.50
CA ARG A 340 5.94 25.54 8.23
C ARG A 340 6.19 25.08 9.65
N ALA A 341 5.39 25.62 10.56
CA ALA A 341 5.41 25.19 11.94
C ALA A 341 3.98 25.09 12.47
N LYS A 342 3.68 24.07 13.25
CA LYS A 342 2.33 23.81 13.73
C LYS A 342 2.33 23.26 15.15
N SER A 343 1.25 23.51 15.87
CA SER A 343 0.90 22.84 17.11
C SER A 343 -0.56 22.37 17.06
N ALA A 344 -0.80 21.16 17.57
CA ALA A 344 -2.12 20.57 17.65
C ALA A 344 -2.19 19.63 18.85
N LYS A 345 -3.40 19.40 19.39
CA LYS A 345 -3.57 18.40 20.45
C LYS A 345 -3.18 17.02 19.91
N ALA A 346 -2.44 16.26 20.70
CA ALA A 346 -1.94 14.95 20.31
C ALA A 346 -3.07 13.99 19.91
N GLU A 347 -4.22 14.06 20.61
CA GLU A 347 -5.41 13.25 20.33
C GLU A 347 -6.01 13.46 18.92
N ILE A 348 -5.72 14.60 18.29
CA ILE A 348 -6.23 14.95 16.95
C ILE A 348 -5.14 14.79 15.90
N ALA A 349 -3.90 15.15 16.24
CA ALA A 349 -2.75 14.98 15.35
C ALA A 349 -2.41 13.50 15.11
N ASP A 350 -2.54 12.67 16.14
CA ASP A 350 -2.34 11.22 16.06
C ASP A 350 -3.55 10.48 16.67
N PRO A 351 -4.66 10.38 15.94
CA PRO A 351 -5.89 9.83 16.48
C PRO A 351 -5.73 8.35 16.84
N LYS A 352 -6.38 7.96 17.94
CA LYS A 352 -6.70 6.56 18.23
C LYS A 352 -7.96 6.19 17.45
N LEU A 353 -7.86 5.23 16.54
CA LEU A 353 -8.98 4.75 15.75
C LEU A 353 -9.75 3.73 16.57
N ALA A 354 -11.05 3.96 16.73
CA ALA A 354 -11.97 2.98 17.30
C ALA A 354 -12.67 2.24 16.15
N LEU A 355 -12.64 0.91 16.18
CA LEU A 355 -13.09 0.04 15.10
C LEU A 355 -14.20 -0.91 15.56
N ALA A 356 -14.92 -1.47 14.61
CA ALA A 356 -16.05 -2.37 14.87
C ALA A 356 -15.58 -3.78 15.28
N ASP A 357 -14.41 -4.20 14.79
CA ASP A 357 -13.87 -5.56 14.94
C ASP A 357 -12.62 -5.58 15.82
N ASP A 358 -12.28 -6.78 16.30
CA ASP A 358 -10.99 -7.05 16.94
C ASP A 358 -9.88 -6.96 15.89
N VAL A 359 -9.00 -5.97 16.04
CA VAL A 359 -7.87 -5.70 15.16
C VAL A 359 -6.53 -5.94 15.85
N SER A 360 -6.50 -6.74 16.92
CA SER A 360 -5.26 -7.13 17.62
C SER A 360 -4.21 -7.79 16.72
N SER A 361 -4.63 -8.31 15.57
CA SER A 361 -3.75 -8.84 14.52
C SER A 361 -2.93 -7.77 13.77
N TRP A 362 -3.26 -6.49 13.89
CA TRP A 362 -2.56 -5.37 13.24
C TRP A 362 -1.39 -4.91 14.12
N LYS A 363 -0.17 -4.96 13.57
CA LYS A 363 1.07 -4.76 14.33
C LYS A 363 1.65 -3.38 14.09
N VAL A 364 2.45 -2.90 15.05
CA VAL A 364 3.22 -1.66 14.90
C VAL A 364 4.06 -1.72 13.61
N GLY A 365 3.96 -0.67 12.80
CA GLY A 365 4.63 -0.61 11.49
C GLY A 365 3.74 -1.04 10.31
N ASP A 366 2.59 -1.68 10.55
CA ASP A 366 1.65 -2.00 9.49
C ASP A 366 1.08 -0.74 8.84
N GLU A 367 0.96 -0.74 7.51
CA GLU A 367 0.28 0.31 6.77
C GLU A 367 -1.22 -0.01 6.73
N VAL A 368 -2.05 0.95 7.16
CA VAL A 368 -3.51 0.88 7.02
C VAL A 368 -3.99 2.08 6.21
N VAL A 369 -5.16 1.97 5.59
CA VAL A 369 -5.78 3.07 4.85
C VAL A 369 -7.14 3.37 5.44
N LEU A 370 -7.41 4.65 5.69
CA LEU A 370 -8.74 5.17 5.97
C LEU A 370 -9.37 5.53 4.63
N LEU A 371 -10.46 4.86 4.26
CA LEU A 371 -11.13 5.11 3.00
C LEU A 371 -11.97 6.40 3.06
N SER A 372 -12.14 7.04 1.90
CA SER A 372 -12.92 8.26 1.79
C SER A 372 -14.37 8.02 2.20
N THR A 373 -14.90 8.89 3.05
CA THR A 373 -16.34 8.97 3.38
C THR A 373 -17.04 10.11 2.65
N ASP A 374 -16.41 10.66 1.61
CA ASP A 374 -16.93 11.75 0.76
C ASP A 374 -17.01 11.29 -0.71
N TYR A 375 -17.54 12.13 -1.60
CA TYR A 375 -17.66 11.87 -3.04
C TYR A 375 -16.32 11.78 -3.77
N ASP A 376 -15.25 12.32 -3.17
CA ASP A 376 -13.91 12.26 -3.76
C ASP A 376 -13.12 11.05 -3.21
N PRO A 377 -12.86 10.03 -4.04
CA PRO A 377 -12.08 8.86 -3.63
C PRO A 377 -10.61 9.19 -3.32
N LYS A 378 -10.12 10.39 -3.70
CA LYS A 378 -8.75 10.83 -3.38
C LYS A 378 -8.58 11.26 -1.93
N GLN A 379 -9.66 11.36 -1.16
CA GLN A 379 -9.60 11.67 0.27
C GLN A 379 -9.26 10.44 1.13
N ALA A 380 -8.82 9.32 0.53
CA ALA A 380 -8.30 8.20 1.29
C ALA A 380 -6.89 8.51 1.83
N GLU A 381 -6.66 8.18 3.10
CA GLU A 381 -5.41 8.47 3.79
C GLU A 381 -4.71 7.18 4.23
N VAL A 382 -3.46 7.00 3.80
CA VAL A 382 -2.62 5.90 4.28
C VAL A 382 -1.91 6.36 5.55
N THR A 383 -1.85 5.47 6.53
CA THR A 383 -1.26 5.71 7.83
C THR A 383 -0.53 4.47 8.30
N THR A 384 0.27 4.61 9.36
CA THR A 384 1.02 3.50 9.94
C THR A 384 0.55 3.28 11.38
N VAL A 385 0.34 2.01 11.75
CA VAL A 385 0.04 1.63 13.14
C VAL A 385 1.25 1.95 14.01
N LYS A 386 1.03 2.66 15.13
CA LYS A 386 2.05 2.99 16.12
C LYS A 386 1.78 2.26 17.43
N GLN A 387 2.80 2.24 18.30
CA GLN A 387 2.67 1.72 19.66
C GLN A 387 1.48 2.39 20.37
N CYS A 388 0.66 1.57 21.04
CA CYS A 388 -0.50 2.00 21.79
C CYS A 388 -0.55 1.21 23.11
N ASP A 389 -0.19 1.85 24.21
CA ASP A 389 -0.10 1.17 25.50
C ASP A 389 -1.47 0.99 26.17
N ASP A 390 -2.49 1.73 25.72
CA ASP A 390 -3.84 1.79 26.30
C ASP A 390 -4.95 1.39 25.31
N CYS A 391 -4.62 0.75 24.19
CA CYS A 391 -5.62 0.30 23.21
C CYS A 391 -6.32 -0.98 23.67
N SER A 392 -7.64 -1.00 23.53
CA SER A 392 -8.40 -2.26 23.53
C SER A 392 -8.21 -3.04 22.22
N ALA A 393 -8.72 -4.27 22.15
CA ALA A 393 -8.61 -5.12 20.95
C ALA A 393 -9.21 -4.49 19.68
N ASN A 394 -10.15 -3.55 19.82
CA ASN A 394 -10.82 -2.88 18.71
C ASN A 394 -10.27 -1.47 18.45
N GLU A 395 -9.11 -1.15 19.01
CA GLU A 395 -8.49 0.17 18.88
C GLU A 395 -7.05 0.06 18.39
N ILE A 396 -6.65 1.04 17.58
CA ILE A 396 -5.25 1.22 17.20
C ILE A 396 -4.87 2.68 17.25
N CYS A 397 -3.64 2.97 17.68
CA CYS A 397 -3.06 4.27 17.45
C CYS A 397 -2.42 4.32 16.06
N VAL A 398 -2.63 5.43 15.34
CA VAL A 398 -2.03 5.62 14.02
C VAL A 398 -1.19 6.88 13.92
N ARG A 399 -0.26 6.88 12.96
CA ARG A 399 0.50 8.05 12.54
C ARG A 399 0.38 8.22 11.04
N LEU A 400 -0.32 9.26 10.62
CA LEU A 400 -0.68 9.50 9.22
C LEU A 400 0.56 9.80 8.39
N LYS A 401 0.58 9.19 7.20
CA LYS A 401 1.69 9.24 6.25
C LYS A 401 1.10 9.47 4.86
N LEU A 402 0.90 10.73 4.48
CA LEU A 402 0.56 10.98 3.08
C LEU A 402 1.82 10.89 2.20
N PHE A 403 1.71 10.08 1.14
CA PHE A 403 2.72 9.89 0.11
C PHE A 403 3.07 11.22 -0.60
N LEU A 404 4.36 11.47 -0.82
CA LEU A 404 4.99 12.65 -1.44
C LEU A 404 4.89 13.99 -0.71
N PHE A 405 4.06 14.12 0.31
CA PHE A 405 4.04 15.27 1.22
C PHE A 405 3.66 14.74 2.59
N VAL A 406 4.67 14.41 3.40
CA VAL A 406 4.50 14.00 4.80
C VAL A 406 3.46 14.94 5.39
N SER A 407 2.32 14.44 5.82
CA SER A 407 1.36 15.19 6.62
C SER A 407 1.17 14.30 7.82
N VAL A 408 1.62 14.81 8.97
CA VAL A 408 1.73 14.09 10.24
C VAL A 408 0.38 13.98 10.96
N GLU A 409 -0.72 14.25 10.26
CA GLU A 409 -2.05 14.59 10.81
C GLU A 409 -3.16 14.31 9.77
N PRO A 410 -4.44 14.10 10.18
CA PRO A 410 -5.56 13.84 9.26
C PRO A 410 -5.90 15.04 8.39
N LEU A 411 -5.89 14.84 7.07
CA LEU A 411 -6.25 15.87 6.09
C LEU A 411 -7.75 15.86 5.77
N PHE A 412 -8.43 14.74 6.01
CA PHE A 412 -9.86 14.59 5.75
C PHE A 412 -10.60 14.06 6.97
N THR A 413 -11.90 14.34 7.00
CA THR A 413 -12.77 13.77 8.04
C THR A 413 -13.25 12.42 7.52
N HIS A 414 -12.98 11.36 8.28
CA HIS A 414 -13.49 10.02 8.02
C HIS A 414 -14.62 9.73 9.00
N PHE A 415 -15.83 9.60 8.47
CA PHE A 415 -17.04 9.48 9.27
C PHE A 415 -17.11 8.14 10.01
N GLY A 416 -17.61 8.12 11.25
CA GLY A 416 -17.64 6.91 12.09
C GLY A 416 -19.00 6.62 12.71
N GLU A 417 -20.08 7.12 12.10
CA GLU A 417 -21.44 7.00 12.64
C GLU A 417 -22.44 6.42 11.61
N ILE A 418 -23.52 5.84 12.13
CA ILE A 418 -24.70 5.43 11.36
C ILE A 418 -25.69 6.58 11.40
N VAL A 419 -26.15 7.05 10.25
CA VAL A 419 -27.05 8.21 10.13
C VAL A 419 -28.34 7.79 9.46
N ASN A 420 -29.47 8.06 10.11
CA ASN A 420 -30.82 7.71 9.61
C ASN A 420 -30.95 6.23 9.20
N GLY A 421 -30.30 5.32 9.93
CA GLY A 421 -30.28 3.89 9.63
C GLY A 421 -29.35 3.47 8.50
N VAL A 422 -28.63 4.40 7.88
CA VAL A 422 -27.62 4.11 6.84
C VAL A 422 -26.24 4.08 7.48
N ASP A 423 -25.53 2.96 7.33
CA ASP A 423 -24.16 2.82 7.81
C ASP A 423 -23.20 3.65 6.93
N MET A 424 -22.79 4.81 7.44
CA MET A 424 -21.88 5.74 6.78
C MET A 424 -20.45 5.65 7.33
N ARG A 425 -20.17 4.66 8.18
CA ARG A 425 -18.87 4.49 8.82
C ARG A 425 -17.79 4.20 7.78
N GLY A 426 -16.71 4.96 7.85
CA GLY A 426 -15.54 4.83 7.02
C GLY A 426 -14.85 3.50 7.26
N GLU A 427 -14.50 2.83 6.18
CA GLU A 427 -13.76 1.59 6.21
C GLU A 427 -12.27 1.87 6.45
N VAL A 428 -11.66 1.06 7.32
CA VAL A 428 -10.22 1.08 7.60
C VAL A 428 -9.66 -0.28 7.19
N ALA A 429 -8.65 -0.27 6.34
CA ALA A 429 -8.17 -1.44 5.65
C ALA A 429 -6.67 -1.66 5.89
N LEU A 430 -6.28 -2.90 6.24
CA LEU A 430 -4.89 -3.29 6.43
C LEU A 430 -4.23 -3.59 5.07
N LEU A 431 -3.22 -2.81 4.72
CA LEU A 431 -2.46 -2.96 3.48
C LEU A 431 -1.33 -3.99 3.62
N SER A 432 -0.64 -3.98 4.76
CA SER A 432 0.54 -4.82 4.99
C SER A 432 0.18 -6.30 5.09
N ARG A 433 0.99 -7.15 4.44
CA ARG A 433 1.06 -8.60 4.67
C ARG A 433 2.52 -9.04 4.71
N ASN A 434 2.81 -10.17 5.36
CA ASN A 434 4.16 -10.70 5.46
C ASN A 434 4.68 -11.28 4.13
N ILE A 435 3.79 -11.85 3.30
CA ILE A 435 4.14 -12.24 1.93
C ILE A 435 3.77 -11.10 0.98
N LYS A 436 4.78 -10.47 0.38
CA LYS A 436 4.64 -9.36 -0.55
C LYS A 436 5.14 -9.76 -1.93
N ILE A 437 4.30 -9.57 -2.94
CA ILE A 437 4.65 -9.74 -4.35
C ILE A 437 4.52 -8.37 -5.01
N ARG A 438 5.61 -7.86 -5.60
CA ARG A 438 5.64 -6.52 -6.19
C ARG A 438 6.21 -6.49 -7.59
N GLY A 439 5.62 -5.66 -8.44
CA GLY A 439 6.25 -5.27 -9.70
C GLY A 439 7.22 -4.12 -9.46
N ALA A 440 8.51 -4.31 -9.74
CA ALA A 440 9.47 -3.20 -9.70
C ALA A 440 9.10 -2.13 -10.73
N PRO A 441 9.30 -0.82 -10.49
CA PRO A 441 9.05 0.20 -11.52
C PRO A 441 9.87 -0.06 -12.79
N ALA A 442 9.23 0.00 -13.96
CA ALA A 442 9.95 -0.07 -15.23
C ALA A 442 10.49 1.33 -15.60
N THR A 443 11.69 1.37 -16.19
CA THR A 443 12.35 2.60 -16.61
C THR A 443 11.65 3.24 -17.81
N ASN A 444 11.09 2.42 -18.70
CA ASN A 444 10.47 2.83 -19.96
C ASN A 444 8.93 2.79 -19.94
N SER A 445 8.31 2.45 -18.80
CA SER A 445 6.86 2.39 -18.68
C SER A 445 6.38 2.69 -17.26
N LYS A 446 5.41 3.60 -17.15
CA LYS A 446 4.72 3.89 -15.88
C LYS A 446 3.55 2.95 -15.59
N THR A 447 3.17 2.12 -16.56
CA THR A 447 1.97 1.26 -16.51
C THR A 447 2.33 -0.24 -16.49
N LEU A 448 3.62 -0.58 -16.50
CA LEU A 448 4.12 -1.96 -16.51
C LEU A 448 4.36 -2.48 -15.09
N GLY A 449 3.29 -2.96 -14.46
CA GLY A 449 3.36 -3.73 -13.22
C GLY A 449 3.72 -5.21 -13.44
N GLY A 450 3.85 -5.94 -12.33
CA GLY A 450 3.86 -7.41 -12.37
C GLY A 450 2.47 -7.99 -12.60
N HIS A 451 2.30 -9.29 -12.75
CA HIS A 451 0.96 -9.90 -12.79
C HIS A 451 0.98 -11.38 -12.37
N ILE A 452 -0.17 -11.91 -11.94
CA ILE A 452 -0.32 -13.34 -11.66
C ILE A 452 -1.37 -13.89 -12.62
N LYS A 453 -1.03 -14.97 -13.33
CA LYS A 453 -1.92 -15.59 -14.31
C LYS A 453 -1.93 -17.10 -14.13
N VAL A 454 -3.11 -17.66 -14.00
CA VAL A 454 -3.37 -19.09 -13.88
C VAL A 454 -4.03 -19.54 -15.17
N MET A 455 -3.39 -20.44 -15.91
CA MET A 455 -3.88 -20.98 -17.17
C MET A 455 -4.65 -22.28 -16.94
N ARG A 456 -5.50 -22.64 -17.90
CA ARG A 456 -6.18 -23.94 -17.95
C ARG A 456 -5.23 -25.11 -17.68
N GLY A 457 -5.73 -26.09 -16.93
CA GLY A 457 -5.03 -27.34 -16.64
C GLY A 457 -4.24 -27.33 -15.34
N PHE A 458 -4.18 -26.20 -14.63
CA PHE A 458 -3.64 -26.13 -13.27
C PHE A 458 -4.41 -27.07 -12.32
N LYS A 459 -3.73 -27.57 -11.28
CA LYS A 459 -4.34 -28.42 -10.25
C LYS A 459 -5.07 -27.57 -9.21
N GLU A 460 -4.34 -26.66 -8.56
CA GLU A 460 -4.85 -25.77 -7.52
C GLU A 460 -4.14 -24.41 -7.56
N ALA A 461 -4.86 -23.35 -7.21
CA ALA A 461 -4.32 -22.00 -7.15
C ALA A 461 -4.94 -21.26 -5.96
N GLN A 462 -4.19 -21.16 -4.87
CA GLN A 462 -4.59 -20.58 -3.59
C GLN A 462 -3.66 -19.42 -3.24
N VAL A 463 -4.24 -18.24 -3.01
CA VAL A 463 -3.53 -17.06 -2.54
C VAL A 463 -4.26 -16.50 -1.33
N GLU A 464 -3.57 -16.45 -0.20
CA GLU A 464 -4.16 -16.12 1.08
C GLU A 464 -3.24 -15.21 1.88
N ASN A 465 -3.79 -14.10 2.38
CA ASN A 465 -3.06 -13.12 3.19
C ASN A 465 -1.75 -12.65 2.53
N ALA A 466 -1.78 -12.39 1.22
CA ALA A 466 -0.65 -11.84 0.48
C ALA A 466 -0.89 -10.37 0.08
N GLU A 467 0.19 -9.59 0.00
CA GLU A 467 0.18 -8.20 -0.44
C GLU A 467 0.70 -8.11 -1.89
N LEU A 468 -0.15 -7.66 -2.81
CA LEU A 468 0.16 -7.46 -4.22
C LEU A 468 0.36 -5.96 -4.51
N VAL A 469 1.60 -5.54 -4.80
CA VAL A 469 1.95 -4.12 -4.97
C VAL A 469 2.41 -3.81 -6.39
N ASN A 470 1.81 -2.82 -7.05
CA ASN A 470 2.18 -2.44 -8.43
C ASN A 470 2.09 -3.63 -9.41
N LEU A 471 1.05 -4.44 -9.27
CA LEU A 471 0.69 -5.47 -10.25
C LEU A 471 -0.39 -4.95 -11.23
N GLY A 472 -0.69 -5.74 -12.26
CA GLY A 472 -1.50 -5.35 -13.40
C GLY A 472 -0.71 -4.53 -14.42
N GLN A 473 -1.16 -4.54 -15.67
CA GLN A 473 -0.58 -3.77 -16.77
C GLN A 473 -1.70 -3.08 -17.54
N LEU A 474 -1.73 -1.73 -17.52
CA LEU A 474 -2.85 -0.95 -18.07
C LEU A 474 -3.07 -1.19 -19.57
N ASP A 475 -1.97 -1.28 -20.31
CA ASP A 475 -1.98 -1.31 -21.78
C ASP A 475 -1.89 -2.74 -22.36
N THR A 476 -1.92 -3.76 -21.50
CA THR A 476 -1.76 -5.17 -21.90
C THR A 476 -2.95 -5.99 -21.42
N LEU A 477 -3.87 -6.30 -22.34
CA LEU A 477 -5.06 -7.10 -22.03
C LEU A 477 -4.65 -8.48 -21.48
N GLY A 478 -5.30 -8.91 -20.39
CA GLY A 478 -5.05 -10.22 -19.78
C GLY A 478 -3.97 -10.23 -18.71
N ASN A 479 -3.30 -9.10 -18.45
CA ASN A 479 -2.27 -8.97 -17.43
C ASN A 479 -2.82 -8.17 -16.23
N TYR A 480 -3.58 -8.85 -15.38
CA TYR A 480 -4.21 -8.31 -14.16
C TYR A 480 -3.41 -8.70 -12.91
N PRO A 481 -3.62 -8.06 -11.75
CA PRO A 481 -2.98 -8.46 -10.51
C PRO A 481 -3.13 -9.94 -10.18
N PHE A 482 -4.30 -10.49 -10.47
CA PHE A 482 -4.55 -11.93 -10.43
C PHE A 482 -5.59 -12.31 -11.49
N HIS A 483 -5.36 -13.38 -12.26
CA HIS A 483 -6.19 -13.74 -13.40
C HIS A 483 -6.27 -15.27 -13.59
N TRP A 484 -7.47 -15.83 -13.44
CA TRP A 484 -7.78 -17.16 -13.97
C TRP A 484 -8.20 -17.06 -15.44
N HIS A 485 -7.42 -17.68 -16.33
CA HIS A 485 -7.60 -17.58 -17.75
C HIS A 485 -8.10 -18.89 -18.36
N MET A 486 -9.37 -18.90 -18.75
CA MET A 486 -10.04 -19.97 -19.48
C MET A 486 -9.98 -21.34 -18.80
N CYS A 487 -9.99 -21.39 -17.46
CA CYS A 487 -9.67 -22.60 -16.71
C CYS A 487 -10.78 -23.66 -16.71
N GLY A 488 -12.01 -23.33 -17.10
CA GLY A 488 -13.15 -24.25 -16.98
C GLY A 488 -13.57 -24.39 -15.52
N ASP A 489 -14.08 -25.56 -15.14
CA ASP A 489 -14.49 -25.84 -13.76
C ASP A 489 -13.26 -26.08 -12.89
N VAL A 490 -13.16 -25.34 -11.80
CA VAL A 490 -12.07 -25.44 -10.82
C VAL A 490 -12.65 -25.66 -9.43
N THR A 491 -11.87 -26.29 -8.58
CA THR A 491 -12.17 -26.48 -7.15
C THR A 491 -10.99 -26.02 -6.32
N ASN A 492 -11.22 -25.76 -5.04
CA ASN A 492 -10.14 -25.48 -4.08
C ASN A 492 -9.16 -24.37 -4.54
N SER A 493 -9.69 -23.36 -5.25
CA SER A 493 -8.90 -22.33 -5.92
C SER A 493 -9.45 -20.95 -5.60
N TYR A 494 -8.64 -20.13 -4.97
CA TYR A 494 -9.11 -18.86 -4.42
C TYR A 494 -8.03 -17.81 -4.25
N ILE A 495 -8.47 -16.55 -4.13
CA ILE A 495 -7.69 -15.47 -3.51
C ILE A 495 -8.50 -14.89 -2.35
N ARG A 496 -8.01 -14.95 -1.11
CA ARG A 496 -8.70 -14.40 0.08
C ARG A 496 -7.75 -13.66 1.03
N GLY A 497 -8.29 -12.76 1.87
CA GLY A 497 -7.53 -12.03 2.90
C GLY A 497 -6.36 -11.16 2.38
N SER A 498 -6.27 -10.99 1.07
CA SER A 498 -5.11 -10.40 0.37
C SER A 498 -5.35 -8.94 0.01
N SER A 499 -4.31 -8.13 0.02
CA SER A 499 -4.35 -6.70 -0.32
C SER A 499 -3.76 -6.46 -1.71
N ILE A 500 -4.39 -5.59 -2.52
CA ILE A 500 -3.93 -5.26 -3.87
C ILE A 500 -3.88 -3.74 -4.01
N ARG A 501 -2.66 -3.19 -3.96
CA ARG A 501 -2.45 -1.73 -3.96
C ARG A 501 -1.51 -1.28 -5.07
N ASP A 502 -1.58 0.01 -5.37
CA ASP A 502 -0.77 0.65 -6.42
C ASP A 502 -0.88 -0.02 -7.80
N SER A 503 -1.98 -0.71 -8.07
CA SER A 503 -2.14 -1.53 -9.27
C SER A 503 -2.39 -0.70 -10.54
N ASN A 504 -1.82 -1.14 -11.67
CA ASN A 504 -2.02 -0.54 -13.00
C ASN A 504 -3.21 -1.14 -13.78
N ALA A 505 -3.80 -2.24 -13.31
CA ALA A 505 -5.03 -2.80 -13.87
C ALA A 505 -5.95 -3.25 -12.73
N ARG A 506 -7.14 -2.68 -12.67
CA ARG A 506 -8.09 -2.98 -11.59
C ARG A 506 -8.80 -4.29 -11.89
N CYS A 507 -9.05 -5.09 -10.85
CA CYS A 507 -9.77 -6.37 -10.80
C CYS A 507 -8.87 -7.60 -10.61
N VAL A 508 -9.40 -8.54 -9.83
CA VAL A 508 -9.12 -9.96 -9.99
C VAL A 508 -10.00 -10.43 -11.16
N THR A 509 -9.42 -11.14 -12.12
CA THR A 509 -10.14 -11.53 -13.33
C THR A 509 -10.43 -13.03 -13.33
N VAL A 510 -11.70 -13.38 -13.53
CA VAL A 510 -12.17 -14.75 -13.74
C VAL A 510 -12.69 -14.82 -15.17
N HIS A 511 -11.93 -15.44 -16.07
CA HIS A 511 -12.26 -15.54 -17.48
C HIS A 511 -12.55 -17.00 -17.84
N ALA A 512 -13.78 -17.30 -18.30
CA ALA A 512 -14.27 -18.64 -18.61
C ALA A 512 -13.79 -19.72 -17.62
N THR A 513 -14.02 -19.43 -16.33
CA THR A 513 -13.61 -20.24 -15.18
C THR A 513 -14.78 -20.27 -14.20
N ASN A 514 -15.13 -21.44 -13.68
CA ASN A 514 -16.25 -21.65 -12.75
C ASN A 514 -15.73 -22.30 -11.46
N GLY A 515 -16.31 -21.99 -10.29
CA GLY A 515 -15.89 -22.57 -9.01
C GLY A 515 -14.65 -21.92 -8.34
N ALA A 516 -14.09 -20.85 -8.93
CA ALA A 516 -13.04 -20.04 -8.29
C ALA A 516 -13.66 -19.03 -7.31
N VAL A 517 -13.05 -18.87 -6.12
CA VAL A 517 -13.50 -17.92 -5.08
C VAL A 517 -12.56 -16.72 -5.02
N GLY A 518 -13.08 -15.49 -5.02
CA GLY A 518 -12.26 -14.30 -4.87
C GLY A 518 -12.80 -13.38 -3.77
N VAL A 519 -11.94 -12.98 -2.84
CA VAL A 519 -12.17 -11.96 -1.81
C VAL A 519 -10.83 -11.24 -1.54
N ALA A 520 -10.51 -10.22 -2.33
CA ALA A 520 -9.29 -9.42 -2.14
C ALA A 520 -9.65 -7.95 -1.93
N MET A 521 -8.75 -7.17 -1.35
CA MET A 521 -8.99 -5.74 -1.12
C MET A 521 -8.29 -4.88 -2.17
N PHE A 522 -8.99 -3.87 -2.71
CA PHE A 522 -8.42 -2.90 -3.66
C PHE A 522 -8.45 -1.46 -3.10
N PRO A 523 -7.56 -1.12 -2.15
CA PRO A 523 -7.45 0.24 -1.66
C PRO A 523 -6.77 1.13 -2.71
N SER A 524 -7.48 2.16 -3.20
CA SER A 524 -6.98 3.06 -4.25
C SER A 524 -6.62 4.44 -3.69
N SER A 525 -5.33 4.74 -3.52
CA SER A 525 -4.82 6.09 -3.22
C SER A 525 -4.46 6.91 -4.46
N LYS A 526 -4.29 6.27 -5.62
CA LYS A 526 -4.00 6.93 -6.90
C LYS A 526 -5.30 7.24 -7.65
N GLY A 527 -5.49 8.52 -7.96
CA GLY A 527 -6.63 9.02 -8.73
C GLY A 527 -6.95 8.17 -9.98
N LEU A 528 -8.25 8.05 -10.25
CA LEU A 528 -8.83 7.24 -11.32
C LEU A 528 -8.26 7.55 -12.72
N HIS A 529 -7.66 6.55 -13.38
CA HIS A 529 -7.65 6.45 -14.83
C HIS A 529 -8.60 5.32 -15.22
N ALA A 530 -9.74 5.68 -15.82
CA ALA A 530 -10.74 4.72 -16.27
C ALA A 530 -10.19 3.86 -17.41
N LEU A 531 -10.47 2.55 -17.38
CA LEU A 531 -10.37 1.68 -18.54
C LEU A 531 -11.27 2.24 -19.64
N ARG A 532 -10.67 2.81 -20.68
CA ARG A 532 -11.36 3.10 -21.93
C ARG A 532 -11.39 1.80 -22.73
N ASP A 533 -12.31 0.90 -22.36
CA ASP A 533 -12.67 -0.19 -23.27
C ASP A 533 -13.34 0.51 -24.47
N ARG A 534 -12.73 0.43 -25.66
CA ARG A 534 -13.32 1.00 -26.88
C ARG A 534 -14.52 0.14 -27.28
N THR A 535 -15.63 0.30 -26.58
CA THR A 535 -16.98 0.06 -27.09
C THR A 535 -17.69 1.42 -27.08
N PRO A 536 -18.23 1.89 -28.22
CA PRO A 536 -18.93 3.16 -28.25
C PRO A 536 -20.24 3.01 -27.49
N ASN A 537 -20.56 4.00 -26.64
CA ASN A 537 -21.83 4.21 -25.94
C ASN A 537 -22.05 3.55 -24.57
N ILE A 538 -21.21 3.84 -23.56
CA ILE A 538 -21.69 3.93 -22.18
C ILE A 538 -20.99 5.10 -21.47
N LYS A 539 -21.75 6.15 -21.10
CA LYS A 539 -21.31 7.19 -20.16
C LYS A 539 -21.40 6.59 -18.75
N ASN A 540 -20.28 6.43 -18.04
CA ASN A 540 -20.28 5.87 -16.68
C ASN A 540 -19.70 6.81 -15.62
N ASN A 541 -20.51 7.01 -14.57
CA ASN A 541 -20.12 7.52 -13.25
C ASN A 541 -19.39 6.42 -12.45
N SER A 542 -18.42 6.81 -11.62
CA SER A 542 -17.45 5.93 -10.96
C SER A 542 -17.58 5.94 -9.42
N HIS A 543 -17.58 4.76 -8.79
CA HIS A 543 -17.46 4.57 -7.32
C HIS A 543 -16.43 3.45 -6.98
N PRO A 544 -15.77 3.48 -5.80
CA PRO A 544 -14.81 2.46 -5.36
C PRO A 544 -15.52 1.26 -4.73
N HIS A 545 -15.55 0.11 -5.43
CA HIS A 545 -15.89 -1.18 -4.83
C HIS A 545 -15.01 -2.28 -5.42
N LEU A 546 -14.83 -3.36 -4.64
CA LEU A 546 -14.30 -4.65 -5.09
C LEU A 546 -15.02 -5.06 -6.39
N ARG A 547 -14.26 -5.19 -7.48
CA ARG A 547 -14.85 -5.47 -8.80
C ARG A 547 -14.37 -6.84 -9.28
N PHE A 548 -15.27 -7.82 -9.25
CA PHE A 548 -15.12 -9.07 -10.00
C PHE A 548 -15.62 -8.82 -11.41
N THR A 549 -14.75 -8.98 -12.40
CA THR A 549 -15.16 -8.88 -13.80
C THR A 549 -15.18 -10.29 -14.39
N THR A 550 -16.37 -10.84 -14.60
CA THR A 550 -16.57 -12.06 -15.37
C THR A 550 -16.73 -11.68 -16.84
N ARG A 551 -15.74 -12.02 -17.69
CA ARG A 551 -15.94 -11.94 -19.15
C ARG A 551 -16.42 -13.30 -19.65
N CYS A 552 -17.67 -13.37 -20.11
CA CYS A 552 -18.12 -14.43 -21.00
C CYS A 552 -17.78 -13.99 -22.44
N ASN A 553 -17.08 -14.83 -23.21
CA ASN A 553 -16.88 -14.56 -24.63
C ASN A 553 -17.62 -15.60 -25.47
N TYR A 554 -18.51 -15.07 -26.31
CA TYR A 554 -19.30 -15.77 -27.30
C TYR A 554 -18.39 -16.05 -28.49
N ASN A 555 -17.99 -17.31 -28.70
CA ASN A 555 -17.63 -17.81 -30.03
C ASN A 555 -17.45 -19.33 -29.99
N GLN A 556 -18.24 -19.99 -30.83
CA GLN A 556 -18.29 -21.43 -31.15
C GLN A 556 -19.16 -22.30 -30.21
N GLY A 557 -20.42 -22.49 -30.65
CA GLY A 557 -21.21 -23.73 -30.57
C GLY A 557 -21.32 -24.43 -29.22
N ASN A 558 -22.51 -24.31 -28.60
CA ASN A 558 -23.03 -25.18 -27.53
C ASN A 558 -22.13 -25.33 -26.28
N ILE A 559 -22.04 -24.28 -25.46
CA ILE A 559 -21.63 -24.42 -24.05
C ILE A 559 -22.88 -24.29 -23.18
N LYS A 560 -23.26 -25.38 -22.50
CA LYS A 560 -24.23 -25.35 -21.40
C LYS A 560 -23.59 -24.57 -20.25
N VAL A 561 -24.19 -23.46 -19.84
CA VAL A 561 -23.81 -22.75 -18.62
C VAL A 561 -24.23 -23.61 -17.44
N SER A 562 -23.26 -24.09 -16.66
CA SER A 562 -23.50 -24.89 -15.47
C SER A 562 -22.71 -24.30 -14.31
N LYS A 563 -23.45 -23.62 -13.41
CA LYS A 563 -23.21 -23.45 -11.97
C LYS A 563 -22.08 -22.50 -11.50
N THR A 564 -22.56 -21.45 -10.83
CA THR A 564 -22.08 -20.77 -9.61
C THR A 564 -20.59 -20.34 -9.53
N VAL A 565 -20.36 -19.02 -9.55
CA VAL A 565 -19.23 -18.42 -8.83
C VAL A 565 -19.72 -18.21 -7.39
N GLU A 566 -19.21 -19.01 -6.45
CA GLU A 566 -19.44 -18.76 -5.02
C GLU A 566 -18.40 -17.74 -4.54
N ALA A 567 -18.87 -16.61 -4.03
CA ALA A 567 -18.05 -15.72 -3.21
C ALA A 567 -18.50 -15.96 -1.76
N ILE A 568 -17.74 -16.78 -1.04
CA ILE A 568 -17.97 -17.01 0.39
C ILE A 568 -17.31 -15.87 1.15
N ILE A 569 -18.13 -15.14 1.91
CA ILE A 569 -17.66 -14.11 2.83
C ILE A 569 -17.56 -14.78 4.19
N GLU A 570 -16.34 -14.98 4.69
CA GLU A 570 -16.14 -15.35 6.09
C GLU A 570 -16.40 -14.11 6.95
N GLY A 571 -17.62 -13.99 7.46
CA GLY A 571 -18.09 -12.95 8.38
C GLY A 571 -19.35 -13.45 9.10
N ARG A 572 -19.47 -13.11 10.40
CA ARG A 572 -20.56 -13.52 11.31
C ARG A 572 -21.96 -13.25 10.74
N ASP A 573 -22.94 -14.01 11.24
CA ASP A 573 -24.35 -14.11 10.83
C ASP A 573 -25.19 -12.80 10.87
N ASP A 574 -24.58 -11.60 10.85
CA ASP A 574 -25.25 -10.33 11.12
C ASP A 574 -24.86 -9.13 10.21
N LEU A 575 -24.15 -9.34 9.09
CA LEU A 575 -23.77 -8.25 8.17
C LEU A 575 -24.18 -8.50 6.72
N ASP A 576 -25.02 -7.62 6.17
CA ASP A 576 -25.32 -7.56 4.74
C ASP A 576 -24.07 -7.15 3.94
N HIS A 577 -23.66 -8.02 3.02
CA HIS A 577 -22.52 -7.77 2.14
C HIS A 577 -22.92 -7.83 0.66
N HIS A 578 -22.39 -6.91 -0.16
CA HIS A 578 -22.68 -6.82 -1.59
C HIS A 578 -21.56 -7.41 -2.45
N ILE A 579 -21.89 -8.43 -3.25
CA ILE A 579 -21.04 -8.97 -4.32
C ILE A 579 -21.59 -8.44 -5.66
N ILE A 580 -20.76 -7.74 -6.44
CA ILE A 580 -21.10 -7.36 -7.83
C ILE A 580 -20.50 -8.40 -8.78
N VAL A 581 -21.33 -9.35 -9.24
CA VAL A 581 -21.00 -10.24 -10.37
C VAL A 581 -21.46 -9.57 -11.66
N GLY A 582 -20.52 -9.00 -12.41
CA GLY A 582 -20.82 -8.37 -13.71
C GLY A 582 -20.71 -9.36 -14.87
N GLY A 583 -21.81 -10.03 -15.21
CA GLY A 583 -21.97 -10.76 -16.47
C GLY A 583 -22.62 -9.88 -17.55
N LYS A 584 -22.26 -10.06 -18.83
CA LYS A 584 -22.95 -9.42 -19.94
C LYS A 584 -24.26 -10.18 -20.20
N MET A 585 -25.42 -9.58 -19.88
CA MET A 585 -26.70 -10.09 -20.37
C MET A 585 -26.70 -9.98 -21.90
N THR A 586 -26.90 -11.09 -22.59
CA THR A 586 -27.24 -11.13 -24.02
C THR A 586 -28.71 -11.52 -24.15
N ASP A 587 -29.37 -11.02 -25.20
CA ASP A 587 -30.83 -11.08 -25.43
C ASP A 587 -31.45 -12.50 -25.53
N GLU A 588 -30.66 -13.55 -25.33
CA GLU A 588 -31.07 -14.97 -25.39
C GLU A 588 -31.07 -15.69 -24.03
N MET A 589 -30.92 -15.00 -22.90
CA MET A 589 -31.15 -15.63 -21.59
C MET A 589 -32.64 -15.96 -21.44
N ASP A 590 -32.96 -17.24 -21.64
CA ASP A 590 -34.30 -17.80 -21.41
C ASP A 590 -34.72 -17.47 -19.97
N ARG A 591 -35.99 -17.06 -19.77
CA ARG A 591 -36.51 -16.53 -18.48
C ARG A 591 -36.47 -17.54 -17.32
N LYS A 592 -35.87 -18.70 -17.51
CA LYS A 592 -35.67 -19.78 -16.53
C LYS A 592 -34.23 -19.90 -16.02
N GLU A 593 -33.26 -19.18 -16.59
CA GLU A 593 -31.85 -19.19 -16.14
C GLU A 593 -31.53 -18.00 -15.21
N VAL A 594 -32.41 -17.75 -14.24
CA VAL A 594 -32.10 -16.87 -13.11
C VAL A 594 -31.16 -17.65 -12.18
N ILE A 595 -30.01 -17.06 -11.85
CA ILE A 595 -29.07 -17.57 -10.85
C ILE A 595 -29.83 -17.65 -9.51
N HIS A 596 -30.22 -18.86 -9.12
CA HIS A 596 -30.73 -19.13 -7.79
C HIS A 596 -29.55 -19.18 -6.82
N VAL A 597 -29.43 -18.18 -5.95
CA VAL A 597 -28.57 -18.21 -4.77
C VAL A 597 -29.22 -19.17 -3.77
N ASN A 598 -28.96 -20.48 -3.93
CA ASN A 598 -29.53 -21.52 -3.08
C ASN A 598 -28.54 -21.93 -2.00
N ALA A 599 -28.52 -21.17 -0.89
CA ALA A 599 -28.26 -21.66 0.48
C ALA A 599 -28.21 -20.48 1.47
N ILE A 600 -29.36 -19.86 1.75
CA ILE A 600 -29.55 -19.15 3.03
C ILE A 600 -30.34 -20.10 3.91
N GLY A 601 -29.73 -20.57 4.99
CA GLY A 601 -30.38 -21.47 5.95
C GLY A 601 -31.50 -20.76 6.70
N LYS A 602 -32.72 -21.25 6.48
CA LYS A 602 -34.02 -20.99 7.15
C LYS A 602 -34.81 -19.73 6.79
N ILE A 603 -35.88 -20.04 6.05
CA ILE A 603 -37.02 -19.28 5.56
C ILE A 603 -37.93 -18.81 6.70
N GLY A 604 -38.28 -17.53 6.71
CA GLY A 604 -39.52 -16.99 7.25
C GLY A 604 -40.48 -16.68 6.10
N GLN A 605 -41.57 -17.44 6.04
CA GLN A 605 -42.81 -17.32 5.25
C GLN A 605 -42.95 -16.16 4.23
N ILE A 606 -43.13 -16.55 2.97
CA ILE A 606 -43.64 -15.69 1.89
C ILE A 606 -45.10 -15.36 2.18
N SER A 607 -45.43 -14.07 2.25
CA SER A 607 -46.77 -13.54 2.05
C SER A 607 -46.68 -12.46 0.99
N ASN A 608 -47.45 -12.63 -0.09
CA ASN A 608 -47.67 -11.64 -1.12
C ASN A 608 -48.15 -10.31 -0.52
N THR A 609 -48.01 -9.25 -1.31
CA THR A 609 -48.37 -7.84 -1.08
C THR A 609 -47.37 -7.00 -0.27
N GLU A 610 -46.94 -5.92 -0.93
CA GLU A 610 -46.13 -4.78 -0.46
C GLU A 610 -44.61 -4.98 -0.41
N GLY A 611 -43.95 -4.51 -1.48
CA GLY A 611 -42.51 -4.46 -1.59
C GLY A 611 -41.90 -3.33 -0.76
N LEU A 612 -41.00 -3.69 0.15
CA LEU A 612 -40.04 -2.79 0.78
C LEU A 612 -38.68 -2.99 0.11
N VAL A 613 -38.28 -2.00 -0.67
CA VAL A 613 -36.95 -1.86 -1.28
C VAL A 613 -36.10 -1.01 -0.32
N PHE A 614 -35.01 -1.55 0.22
CA PHE A 614 -34.02 -0.73 0.90
C PHE A 614 -33.06 -0.10 -0.12
N LEU A 615 -33.15 1.23 -0.22
CA LEU A 615 -32.36 2.12 -1.04
C LEU A 615 -31.03 2.44 -0.34
N GLN A 616 -29.89 2.15 -0.97
CA GLN A 616 -28.65 2.90 -0.71
C GLN A 616 -28.53 3.97 -1.79
N THR A 617 -28.67 5.23 -1.37
CA THR A 617 -28.82 6.42 -2.21
C THR A 617 -27.58 6.72 -3.07
N PHE A 618 -27.77 6.69 -4.38
CA PHE A 618 -26.88 7.30 -5.37
C PHE A 618 -27.05 8.83 -5.38
N ARG A 619 -26.02 9.64 -5.07
CA ARG A 619 -26.03 11.07 -5.41
C ARG A 619 -25.51 11.31 -6.83
N LYS A 620 -26.37 11.03 -7.81
CA LYS A 620 -26.67 11.83 -9.02
C LYS A 620 -27.72 11.08 -9.85
N ASN A 621 -28.98 11.38 -9.55
CA ASN A 621 -30.20 11.27 -10.37
C ASN A 621 -30.17 10.29 -11.57
N VAL A 622 -30.44 9.01 -11.31
CA VAL A 622 -31.17 8.15 -12.25
C VAL A 622 -32.11 7.28 -11.42
N VAL A 623 -33.41 7.57 -11.49
CA VAL A 623 -34.47 6.69 -10.98
C VAL A 623 -34.96 5.89 -12.17
N ALA A 624 -34.84 4.56 -12.13
CA ALA A 624 -35.48 3.67 -13.08
C ALA A 624 -36.63 2.94 -12.36
N VAL A 625 -37.86 3.41 -12.59
CA VAL A 625 -39.08 2.67 -12.25
C VAL A 625 -39.63 2.13 -13.57
N ASN A 626 -39.82 0.81 -13.64
CA ASN A 626 -40.47 0.10 -14.75
C ASN A 626 -39.92 0.39 -16.16
N GLY A 627 -38.60 0.43 -16.33
CA GLY A 627 -37.99 0.32 -17.66
C GLY A 627 -38.30 1.46 -18.66
N ILE A 628 -38.90 2.58 -18.24
CA ILE A 628 -39.08 3.77 -19.07
C ILE A 628 -38.15 4.88 -18.58
N ARG A 629 -37.23 5.33 -19.45
CA ARG A 629 -36.38 6.50 -19.20
C ARG A 629 -37.21 7.78 -19.33
N ASN A 630 -37.52 8.44 -18.20
CA ASN A 630 -37.93 9.83 -18.20
C ASN A 630 -36.73 10.71 -17.82
N GLY A 631 -36.28 11.57 -18.74
CA GLY A 631 -35.27 12.58 -18.47
C GLY A 631 -35.89 13.78 -17.78
N LEU A 632 -35.35 14.18 -16.62
CA LEU A 632 -35.70 15.45 -16.00
C LEU A 632 -34.78 16.52 -16.59
N GLU A 633 -35.36 17.52 -17.28
CA GLU A 633 -34.62 18.67 -17.82
C GLU A 633 -34.35 19.73 -16.74
N GLU A 634 -33.33 20.54 -16.99
CA GLU A 634 -32.62 21.51 -16.12
C GLU A 634 -33.48 22.70 -15.58
N LYS A 635 -34.81 22.65 -15.69
CA LYS A 635 -35.73 23.75 -15.36
C LYS A 635 -36.70 23.48 -14.20
N ASP A 636 -36.57 22.35 -13.50
CA ASP A 636 -37.47 22.01 -12.38
C ASP A 636 -37.15 22.85 -11.13
N GLU A 637 -38.08 23.71 -10.71
CA GLU A 637 -37.88 24.73 -9.66
C GLU A 637 -37.58 24.15 -8.26
N ARG A 638 -37.79 22.85 -8.06
CA ARG A 638 -37.55 22.15 -6.79
C ARG A 638 -36.06 22.05 -6.40
N LEU A 639 -35.13 22.27 -7.34
CA LEU A 639 -33.68 22.29 -7.08
C LEU A 639 -33.17 23.61 -6.46
N LYS A 640 -33.99 24.67 -6.39
CA LYS A 640 -33.52 26.01 -5.97
C LYS A 640 -33.55 26.27 -4.46
N ASN A 641 -34.23 25.45 -3.67
CA ASN A 641 -34.47 25.76 -2.24
C ASN A 641 -33.59 25.00 -1.23
N GLY A 642 -32.60 24.23 -1.68
CA GLY A 642 -31.56 23.71 -0.77
C GLY A 642 -32.01 22.63 0.23
N ASP A 643 -33.16 21.98 0.00
CA ASP A 643 -33.58 20.82 0.81
C ASP A 643 -32.71 19.60 0.47
N ARG A 644 -32.18 18.96 1.52
CA ARG A 644 -31.06 18.00 1.52
C ARG A 644 -31.39 16.56 1.12
#